data_AF-A0A6B1D7N9-F1
#
_entry.id   AF-A0A6B1D7N9-F1
#
_cell.length_a   1.000
_cell.length_b   1.000
_cell.length_c   1.000
_cell.angle_alpha   90.00
_cell.angle_beta   90.00
_cell.angle_gamma   90.00
#
_symmetry.space_group_name_H-M   'P 1'
#
loop_
_entity.id
_entity.type
_entity.pdbx_description
1 polymer ?
#
loop_
_entity_poly.entity_id
_entity_poly.type
_entity_poly.pdbx_seq_one_letter_code
_entity_poly.pdbx_strand_id
1 'polypeptide(L)'
;MDNFRDELFQDPEEYEEIPLRDRKADFPNLLKRGGGQERQEKTAEFIRDVISLANAARLWGAPAYLLFGIDDSGAVVGIHEHLKVYSTSDKLESHQVQEEARKQIHSLIHEYIKPIIAQSDLKFGQKHDHLVAYLVLAPLPTPVPFQVARPFGKGIRKPLKEGECWIRIGESKNKISPQEISPTEDPYRYAYAQVPYLLPSQWNRYFRTVLNDRAIHGADAISNYLEPTSTDGKSLVSVVKTLLDSDEQRLLLIRGAAGSGKTTFLQRLVYKYASDGQVRIEGIIQREEFLPPSGWIPVLVGLRHREENVKSIEKFTEHLMTVIGNQGNFWEERPDHPEKLLERHDVSWLLCLDGFDELEERAQRKFVAMIDEFMQRYPRIKILLTSRPETIQSDWESMVGAAIKIIQPLTDREIQEFLCTYTGRHQSVPTASENAALEDARRDALDFVGSHPDIMKLCSYPSYLTATIREFFPSSDEMPPDLPESVPKSKSADLSVALDTVLQSPDESILSALVTEDELRLEAPVTEELSEVEASDSENEDTGREIQTGIILDNIYQYLWQREAQRWSVQSLDSSERWEETGHLALRTYERIRFPRAEAEKALKVLPQWLLTLGICQSTAKMPINLRFVTELTKAFFAASLLASWIDGGQSESAEQKLRECTEKFGEQVQALLHSLTPHDFSHLFRRNSEWQKYQNQI
;
A
#
# COMPACT_ATOMS: atom_id res chain seq x y z
N MET A 1 -15.44 26.08 33.96
CA MET A 1 -14.25 26.58 33.25
C MET A 1 -14.16 25.76 32.00
N ASP A 2 -14.81 26.26 30.94
CA ASP A 2 -14.92 25.58 29.66
C ASP A 2 -13.54 25.33 29.05
N ASN A 3 -13.37 24.18 28.39
CA ASN A 3 -12.15 23.68 27.73
C ASN A 3 -11.31 24.78 27.05
N PHE A 4 -10.43 25.42 27.81
CA PHE A 4 -9.40 26.33 27.30
C PHE A 4 -8.19 25.47 26.92
N ARG A 5 -7.87 25.43 25.62
CA ARG A 5 -6.71 24.74 25.07
C ARG A 5 -5.44 25.55 25.30
N ASP A 6 -4.67 25.21 26.33
CA ASP A 6 -3.41 25.89 26.64
C ASP A 6 -2.26 25.46 25.72
N GLU A 7 -2.39 24.31 25.06
CA GLU A 7 -1.44 23.78 24.06
C GLU A 7 -1.28 24.70 22.85
N LEU A 8 -2.33 25.48 22.49
CA LEU A 8 -2.30 26.45 21.38
C LEU A 8 -1.26 27.57 21.57
N PHE A 9 -0.75 27.75 22.78
CA PHE A 9 0.24 28.76 23.16
C PHE A 9 1.63 28.16 23.42
N GLN A 10 1.83 26.86 23.17
CA GLN A 10 3.03 26.10 23.58
C GLN A 10 3.69 25.34 22.44
N ASP A 11 2.92 24.64 21.61
CA ASP A 11 3.45 23.64 20.69
C ASP A 11 3.81 24.26 19.32
N PRO A 12 5.06 24.10 18.86
CA PRO A 12 5.45 24.53 17.53
C PRO A 12 5.02 23.69 16.34
N GLU A 13 4.74 22.40 16.53
CA GLU A 13 4.27 21.49 15.46
C GLU A 13 2.81 21.81 15.08
N GLU A 14 2.07 22.27 16.07
CA GLU A 14 0.78 22.94 15.97
C GLU A 14 0.82 24.27 15.16
N TYR A 15 2.01 24.74 14.73
CA TYR A 15 2.17 25.86 13.80
C TYR A 15 2.22 25.45 12.32
N GLU A 16 2.31 24.16 11.93
CA GLU A 16 2.20 23.76 10.50
C GLU A 16 0.83 24.16 9.87
N GLU A 17 -0.19 24.36 10.72
CA GLU A 17 -1.49 24.94 10.36
C GLU A 17 -1.47 26.47 10.28
N ILE A 18 -0.39 27.09 9.80
CA ILE A 18 -0.24 28.55 9.63
C ILE A 18 -1.50 29.25 9.03
N PRO A 19 -2.22 28.68 8.03
CA PRO A 19 -3.43 29.33 7.50
C PRO A 19 -4.63 29.29 8.46
N LEU A 20 -4.63 28.43 9.48
CA LEU A 20 -5.68 28.33 10.48
C LEU A 20 -5.33 29.08 11.75
N ARG A 21 -4.14 29.68 11.88
CA ARG A 21 -3.73 30.35 13.11
C ARG A 21 -3.15 31.73 12.84
N ASP A 22 -3.56 32.68 13.66
CA ASP A 22 -2.97 34.01 13.67
C ASP A 22 -2.70 34.45 15.10
N ARG A 23 -1.57 35.13 15.31
CA ARG A 23 -1.11 35.59 16.62
C ARG A 23 -1.17 37.10 16.66
N LYS A 24 -1.66 37.65 17.77
CA LYS A 24 -1.67 39.09 18.04
C LYS A 24 -1.18 39.34 19.46
N ALA A 25 -0.27 40.28 19.62
CA ALA A 25 0.12 40.75 20.96
C ALA A 25 -1.07 41.42 21.65
N ASP A 26 -1.84 42.19 20.87
CA ASP A 26 -2.88 43.07 21.38
C ASP A 26 -4.27 42.46 21.26
N PHE A 27 -5.11 42.69 22.26
CA PHE A 27 -6.54 42.42 22.14
C PHE A 27 -7.24 43.62 21.47
N PRO A 28 -8.11 43.41 20.45
CA PRO A 28 -8.64 44.49 19.65
C PRO A 28 -9.56 45.40 20.48
N ASN A 29 -9.55 46.70 20.21
CA ASN A 29 -10.40 47.69 20.86
C ASN A 29 -11.60 48.09 19.99
N LEU A 30 -12.78 47.51 20.27
CA LEU A 30 -13.93 47.52 19.35
C LEU A 30 -15.08 48.49 19.71
N LEU A 31 -15.01 49.24 20.82
CA LEU A 31 -16.14 50.10 21.24
C LEU A 31 -16.41 51.28 20.26
N LYS A 32 -17.67 51.65 20.04
CA LYS A 32 -18.05 52.67 19.04
C LYS A 32 -17.81 54.14 19.45
N ARG A 33 -17.45 54.43 20.71
CA ARG A 33 -17.33 55.82 21.22
C ARG A 33 -15.91 56.39 21.04
N GLY A 34 -15.80 57.47 20.24
CA GLY A 34 -14.66 58.41 20.27
C GLY A 34 -13.39 58.04 19.48
N GLY A 35 -13.42 57.05 18.59
CA GLY A 35 -12.21 56.59 17.88
C GLY A 35 -11.78 57.47 16.70
N GLY A 36 -10.53 57.94 16.72
CA GLY A 36 -9.84 58.49 15.55
C GLY A 36 -9.62 57.44 14.44
N GLN A 37 -9.07 57.88 13.31
CA GLN A 37 -8.86 57.06 12.11
C GLN A 37 -8.09 55.75 12.39
N GLU A 38 -7.10 55.78 13.28
CA GLU A 38 -6.30 54.61 13.66
C GLU A 38 -7.14 53.46 14.23
N ARG A 39 -8.14 53.77 15.07
CA ARG A 39 -9.02 52.75 15.65
C ARG A 39 -9.89 52.09 14.59
N GLN A 40 -10.38 52.87 13.63
CA GLN A 40 -11.15 52.32 12.51
C GLN A 40 -10.28 51.37 11.67
N GLU A 41 -8.99 51.67 11.48
CA GLU A 41 -8.11 50.75 10.78
C GLU A 41 -7.86 49.47 11.58
N LYS A 42 -7.62 49.55 12.90
CA LYS A 42 -7.46 48.37 13.76
C LYS A 42 -8.71 47.48 13.79
N THR A 43 -9.91 48.06 13.83
CA THR A 43 -11.16 47.29 13.71
C THR A 43 -11.34 46.69 12.33
N ALA A 44 -10.99 47.42 11.27
CA ALA A 44 -11.03 46.90 9.91
C ALA A 44 -10.06 45.73 9.73
N GLU A 45 -8.86 45.83 10.30
CA GLU A 45 -7.87 44.75 10.30
C GLU A 45 -8.38 43.51 11.03
N PHE A 46 -8.96 43.66 12.22
CA PHE A 46 -9.59 42.54 12.93
C PHE A 46 -10.67 41.85 12.09
N ILE A 47 -11.52 42.61 11.38
CA ILE A 47 -12.52 42.03 10.47
C ILE A 47 -11.85 41.27 9.31
N ARG A 48 -10.74 41.79 8.75
CA ARG A 48 -9.96 41.08 7.71
C ARG A 48 -9.38 39.77 8.25
N ASP A 49 -8.84 39.78 9.47
CA ASP A 49 -8.29 38.59 10.14
C ASP A 49 -9.39 37.52 10.28
N VAL A 50 -10.55 37.90 10.83
CA VAL A 50 -11.69 36.97 11.00
C VAL A 50 -12.19 36.42 9.67
N ILE A 51 -12.35 37.26 8.64
CA ILE A 51 -12.76 36.78 7.30
C ILE A 51 -11.72 35.81 6.73
N SER A 52 -10.43 36.15 6.81
CA SER A 52 -9.35 35.35 6.25
C SER A 52 -9.24 33.97 6.91
N LEU A 53 -9.36 33.93 8.25
CA LEU A 53 -9.33 32.71 9.04
C LEU A 53 -10.62 31.91 8.90
N ALA A 54 -11.79 32.54 8.79
CA ALA A 54 -13.05 31.83 8.55
C ALA A 54 -13.08 31.17 7.17
N ASN A 55 -12.53 31.84 6.14
CA ASN A 55 -12.37 31.26 4.81
C ASN A 55 -11.33 30.14 4.79
N ALA A 56 -10.24 30.28 5.55
CA ALA A 56 -9.30 29.19 5.76
C ALA A 56 -9.99 28.02 6.47
N ALA A 57 -10.65 28.22 7.62
CA ALA A 57 -11.38 27.18 8.35
C ALA A 57 -12.41 26.46 7.46
N ARG A 58 -13.19 27.23 6.68
CA ARG A 58 -14.12 26.69 5.68
C ARG A 58 -13.41 25.78 4.68
N LEU A 59 -12.29 26.24 4.14
CA LEU A 59 -11.54 25.52 3.11
C LEU A 59 -10.89 24.25 3.66
N TRP A 60 -10.26 24.36 4.83
CA TRP A 60 -9.46 23.30 5.45
C TRP A 60 -10.28 22.31 6.27
N GLY A 61 -11.52 22.64 6.63
CA GLY A 61 -12.36 21.74 7.43
C GLY A 61 -12.01 21.65 8.89
N ALA A 62 -11.04 22.43 9.33
CA ALA A 62 -10.58 22.50 10.69
C ALA A 62 -10.86 23.89 11.28
N PRO A 63 -11.09 23.99 12.59
CA PRO A 63 -11.29 25.28 13.25
C PRO A 63 -10.05 26.15 13.10
N ALA A 64 -10.25 27.44 12.82
CA ALA A 64 -9.19 28.43 12.86
C ALA A 64 -9.17 29.19 14.19
N TYR A 65 -7.98 29.62 14.62
CA TYR A 65 -7.73 30.26 15.91
C TYR A 65 -7.04 31.60 15.71
N LEU A 66 -7.66 32.67 16.20
CA LEU A 66 -7.02 33.98 16.34
C LEU A 66 -6.60 34.14 17.80
N LEU A 67 -5.32 33.98 18.07
CA LEU A 67 -4.69 34.00 19.39
C LEU A 67 -4.32 35.42 19.79
N PHE A 68 -4.59 35.79 21.05
CA PHE A 68 -4.28 37.10 21.62
C PHE A 68 -3.36 36.98 22.84
N GLY A 69 -2.43 37.92 22.97
CA GLY A 69 -1.44 37.96 24.05
C GLY A 69 -0.15 37.20 23.72
N ILE A 70 0.15 37.01 22.43
CA ILE A 70 1.41 36.45 21.94
C ILE A 70 2.05 37.45 20.98
N ASP A 71 3.30 37.84 21.20
CA ASP A 71 4.02 38.74 20.29
C ASP A 71 4.61 38.03 19.06
N ASP A 72 5.22 38.80 18.16
CA ASP A 72 5.81 38.29 16.91
C ASP A 72 6.98 37.32 17.15
N SER A 73 7.57 37.31 18.35
CA SER A 73 8.62 36.36 18.74
C SER A 73 8.06 35.04 19.28
N GLY A 74 6.74 34.94 19.43
CA GLY A 74 6.06 33.81 20.07
C GLY A 74 6.01 33.91 21.59
N ALA A 75 6.44 35.01 22.20
CA ALA A 75 6.42 35.19 23.65
C ALA A 75 5.04 35.59 24.14
N VAL A 76 4.60 35.01 25.26
CA VAL A 76 3.32 35.33 25.89
C VAL A 76 3.45 36.66 26.65
N VAL A 77 2.73 37.68 26.21
CA VAL A 77 2.73 39.05 26.79
C VAL A 77 1.44 39.38 27.56
N GLY A 78 0.36 38.65 27.28
CA GLY A 78 -0.95 38.82 27.91
C GLY A 78 -1.76 40.03 27.41
N ILE A 79 -3.05 40.06 27.80
CA ILE A 79 -4.03 41.03 27.27
C ILE A 79 -4.72 41.90 28.33
N HIS A 80 -4.23 41.88 29.57
CA HIS A 80 -4.92 42.52 30.71
C HIS A 80 -5.15 44.03 30.49
N GLU A 81 -4.13 44.76 30.05
CA GLU A 81 -4.22 46.20 29.78
C GLU A 81 -5.19 46.53 28.65
N HIS A 82 -5.24 45.69 27.62
CA HIS A 82 -6.12 45.86 26.46
C HIS A 82 -7.60 45.68 26.80
N LEU A 83 -7.91 44.84 27.80
CA LEU A 83 -9.29 44.59 28.24
C LEU A 83 -9.88 45.73 29.08
N LYS A 84 -9.06 46.61 29.68
CA LYS A 84 -9.55 47.72 30.52
C LYS A 84 -10.55 48.63 29.80
N VAL A 85 -10.44 48.74 28.47
CA VAL A 85 -11.35 49.56 27.65
C VAL A 85 -12.79 49.04 27.67
N TYR A 86 -13.00 47.74 27.91
CA TYR A 86 -14.32 47.13 28.01
C TYR A 86 -14.94 47.28 29.41
N SER A 87 -14.20 47.82 30.37
CA SER A 87 -14.72 48.12 31.69
C SER A 87 -15.52 49.42 31.68
N THR A 88 -16.85 49.33 31.81
CA THR A 88 -17.73 50.50 31.89
C THR A 88 -17.67 51.23 33.25
N SER A 89 -16.97 50.69 34.26
CA SER A 89 -16.71 51.34 35.55
C SER A 89 -15.48 50.74 36.24
N ASP A 90 -14.77 51.49 37.09
CA ASP A 90 -13.58 51.00 37.84
C ASP A 90 -13.85 49.80 38.78
N LYS A 91 -15.09 49.28 38.84
CA LYS A 91 -15.51 48.21 39.75
C LYS A 91 -16.01 46.93 39.07
N LEU A 92 -15.93 46.79 37.74
CA LEU A 92 -16.35 45.51 37.12
C LEU A 92 -15.38 44.39 37.48
N GLU A 93 -15.94 43.23 37.82
CA GLU A 93 -15.19 41.99 37.98
C GLU A 93 -14.64 41.53 36.63
N SER A 94 -13.48 40.85 36.64
CA SER A 94 -12.79 40.36 35.44
C SER A 94 -13.71 39.60 34.47
N HIS A 95 -14.62 38.78 35.02
CA HIS A 95 -15.59 38.01 34.23
C HIS A 95 -16.56 38.92 33.44
N GLN A 96 -17.00 40.03 34.01
CA GLN A 96 -17.94 40.92 33.33
C GLN A 96 -17.28 41.66 32.17
N VAL A 97 -16.00 42.00 32.31
CA VAL A 97 -15.19 42.59 31.23
C VAL A 97 -15.01 41.60 30.07
N GLN A 98 -14.75 40.34 30.38
CA GLN A 98 -14.65 39.26 29.37
C GLN A 98 -15.98 39.04 28.63
N GLU A 99 -17.11 39.05 29.33
CA GLU A 99 -18.43 38.94 28.71
C GLU A 99 -18.76 40.12 27.79
N GLU A 100 -18.40 41.35 28.20
CA GLU A 100 -18.61 42.51 27.36
C GLU A 100 -17.73 42.45 26.10
N ALA A 101 -16.46 42.04 26.23
CA ALA A 101 -15.58 41.81 25.09
C ALA A 101 -16.16 40.77 24.12
N ARG A 102 -16.68 39.64 24.63
CA ARG A 102 -17.33 38.60 23.82
C ARG A 102 -18.53 39.15 23.05
N LYS A 103 -19.43 39.89 23.73
CA LYS A 103 -20.61 40.53 23.10
C LYS A 103 -20.21 41.50 21.98
N GLN A 104 -19.18 42.31 22.21
CA GLN A 104 -18.72 43.29 21.21
C GLN A 104 -18.13 42.59 19.97
N ILE A 105 -17.30 41.55 20.16
CA ILE A 105 -16.76 40.74 19.05
C ILE A 105 -17.90 40.08 18.26
N HIS A 106 -18.82 39.38 18.94
CA HIS A 106 -19.97 38.73 18.27
C HIS A 106 -20.84 39.71 17.49
N SER A 107 -21.16 40.87 18.10
CA SER A 107 -21.93 41.92 17.45
C SER A 107 -21.23 42.42 16.18
N LEU A 108 -19.92 42.64 16.25
CA LEU A 108 -19.14 43.09 15.10
C LEU A 108 -19.10 42.05 13.97
N ILE A 109 -18.83 40.78 14.29
CA ILE A 109 -18.81 39.67 13.32
C ILE A 109 -20.17 39.58 12.61
N HIS A 110 -21.26 39.56 13.37
CA HIS A 110 -22.62 39.49 12.83
C HIS A 110 -22.99 40.71 11.99
N GLU A 111 -22.51 41.90 12.36
CA GLU A 111 -22.82 43.16 11.68
C GLU A 111 -22.07 43.33 10.35
N TYR A 112 -20.85 42.80 10.23
CA TYR A 112 -19.94 43.10 9.12
C TYR A 112 -19.46 41.90 8.30
N ILE A 113 -19.78 40.66 8.67
CA ILE A 113 -19.34 39.47 7.93
C ILE A 113 -20.56 38.69 7.44
N LYS A 114 -20.57 38.31 6.15
CA LYS A 114 -21.58 37.43 5.56
C LYS A 114 -20.89 36.29 4.79
N PRO A 115 -21.42 35.05 4.80
CA PRO A 115 -22.55 34.59 5.60
C PRO A 115 -22.25 34.63 7.11
N ILE A 116 -23.27 34.49 7.95
CA ILE A 116 -23.11 34.60 9.40
C ILE A 116 -22.24 33.43 9.88
N ILE A 117 -21.18 33.75 10.65
CA ILE A 117 -20.37 32.75 11.34
C ILE A 117 -21.15 32.30 12.58
N ALA A 118 -21.97 31.24 12.42
CA ALA A 118 -22.87 30.77 13.48
C ALA A 118 -22.15 30.20 14.72
N GLN A 119 -20.89 29.78 14.57
CA GLN A 119 -20.09 29.11 15.59
C GLN A 119 -18.73 29.78 15.76
N SER A 120 -18.74 31.03 16.24
CA SER A 120 -17.52 31.70 16.74
C SER A 120 -17.55 31.78 18.26
N ASP A 121 -16.49 31.36 18.92
CA ASP A 121 -16.40 31.41 20.39
C ASP A 121 -15.11 32.07 20.86
N LEU A 122 -15.23 32.98 21.82
CA LEU A 122 -14.10 33.69 22.41
C LEU A 122 -13.82 33.09 23.79
N LYS A 123 -12.63 32.52 23.94
CA LYS A 123 -12.19 31.85 25.16
C LYS A 123 -11.06 32.62 25.82
N PHE A 124 -11.09 32.67 27.14
CA PHE A 124 -10.07 33.31 27.99
C PHE A 124 -9.41 32.25 28.87
N GLY A 125 -8.11 32.42 29.11
CA GLY A 125 -7.32 31.51 29.94
C GLY A 125 -6.10 32.21 30.52
N GLN A 126 -5.37 31.54 31.39
CA GLN A 126 -4.12 32.04 31.95
C GLN A 126 -2.95 31.20 31.47
N LYS A 127 -1.85 31.85 31.06
CA LYS A 127 -0.59 31.20 30.70
C LYS A 127 0.58 31.98 31.26
N HIS A 128 1.42 31.34 32.07
CA HIS A 128 2.56 31.97 32.76
C HIS A 128 2.18 33.28 33.48
N ASP A 129 1.09 33.27 34.25
CA ASP A 129 0.51 34.46 34.92
C ASP A 129 -0.04 35.57 34.01
N HIS A 130 0.01 35.40 32.69
CA HIS A 130 -0.61 36.29 31.73
C HIS A 130 -2.02 35.82 31.39
N LEU A 131 -2.99 36.73 31.46
CA LEU A 131 -4.31 36.51 30.88
C LEU A 131 -4.17 36.52 29.35
N VAL A 132 -4.62 35.47 28.69
CA VAL A 132 -4.62 35.31 27.23
C VAL A 132 -6.03 34.99 26.73
N ALA A 133 -6.25 35.13 25.43
CA ALA A 133 -7.51 34.74 24.82
C ALA A 133 -7.30 34.18 23.42
N TYR A 134 -8.29 33.44 22.92
CA TYR A 134 -8.38 33.13 21.50
C TYR A 134 -9.82 33.11 21.02
N LEU A 135 -10.00 33.49 19.76
CA LEU A 135 -11.25 33.35 19.03
C LEU A 135 -11.18 32.10 18.15
N VAL A 136 -12.09 31.17 18.37
CA VAL A 136 -12.27 29.97 17.52
C VAL A 136 -13.29 30.27 16.44
N LEU A 137 -12.96 29.93 15.20
CA LEU A 137 -13.83 30.01 14.04
C LEU A 137 -14.05 28.59 13.51
N ALA A 138 -15.25 28.05 13.70
CA ALA A 138 -15.56 26.70 13.25
C ALA A 138 -15.53 26.58 11.71
N PRO A 139 -15.19 25.40 11.18
CA PRO A 139 -15.16 25.13 9.73
C PRO A 139 -16.59 25.01 9.18
N LEU A 140 -17.24 26.14 8.90
CA LEU A 140 -18.62 26.16 8.40
C LEU A 140 -18.66 26.00 6.88
N PRO A 141 -19.31 24.95 6.33
CA PRO A 141 -19.38 24.70 4.90
C PRO A 141 -20.41 25.61 4.24
N THR A 142 -20.02 26.86 3.96
CA THR A 142 -20.91 27.84 3.33
C THR A 142 -20.78 27.82 1.80
N PRO A 143 -21.89 28.02 1.05
CA PRO A 143 -21.90 27.96 -0.41
C PRO A 143 -21.18 29.14 -1.08
N VAL A 144 -20.98 30.22 -0.32
CA VAL A 144 -20.22 31.41 -0.71
C VAL A 144 -19.17 31.67 0.36
N PRO A 145 -18.03 32.30 0.00
CA PRO A 145 -17.03 32.65 0.99
C PRO A 145 -17.51 33.73 1.96
N PHE A 146 -16.85 33.77 3.12
CA PHE A 146 -16.98 34.86 4.06
C PHE A 146 -16.41 36.14 3.44
N GLN A 147 -17.19 37.19 3.52
CA GLN A 147 -16.87 38.48 2.93
C GLN A 147 -17.50 39.61 3.74
N VAL A 148 -17.07 40.83 3.46
CA VAL A 148 -17.61 42.02 4.11
C VAL A 148 -19.10 42.18 3.76
N ALA A 149 -19.96 42.10 4.76
CA ALA A 149 -21.40 42.20 4.62
C ALA A 149 -21.87 43.58 4.20
N ARG A 150 -21.21 44.62 4.74
CA ARG A 150 -21.50 46.03 4.49
C ARG A 150 -20.25 46.88 4.70
N PRO A 151 -20.14 48.07 4.07
CA PRO A 151 -18.95 48.89 4.19
C PRO A 151 -18.69 49.36 5.63
N PHE A 152 -17.43 49.33 6.08
CA PHE A 152 -17.02 49.76 7.42
C PHE A 152 -16.31 51.12 7.38
N GLY A 153 -16.50 51.95 8.42
CA GLY A 153 -15.86 53.27 8.59
C GLY A 153 -16.76 54.49 8.31
N LYS A 154 -16.33 55.67 8.77
CA LYS A 154 -17.03 56.95 8.57
C LYS A 154 -16.22 57.85 7.62
N GLY A 155 -16.91 58.59 6.74
CA GLY A 155 -16.28 59.54 5.81
C GLY A 155 -16.04 58.98 4.41
N ILE A 156 -15.23 59.69 3.61
CA ILE A 156 -14.99 59.39 2.18
C ILE A 156 -14.15 58.10 2.00
N ARG A 157 -13.21 57.83 2.92
CA ARG A 157 -12.39 56.62 2.89
C ARG A 157 -12.98 55.57 3.82
N LYS A 158 -13.64 54.57 3.24
CA LYS A 158 -14.09 53.38 3.96
C LYS A 158 -12.98 52.30 3.90
N PRO A 159 -12.38 51.89 5.04
CA PRO A 159 -11.31 50.89 5.05
C PRO A 159 -11.74 49.49 4.61
N LEU A 160 -13.05 49.18 4.63
CA LEU A 160 -13.61 47.95 4.06
C LEU A 160 -14.78 48.27 3.13
N LYS A 161 -14.80 47.64 1.96
CA LYS A 161 -15.90 47.70 1.00
C LYS A 161 -16.71 46.42 1.06
N GLU A 162 -18.01 46.53 0.78
CA GLU A 162 -18.88 45.37 0.71
C GLU A 162 -18.40 44.38 -0.37
N GLY A 163 -18.45 43.09 -0.04
CA GLY A 163 -18.01 42.00 -0.93
C GLY A 163 -16.50 41.76 -0.97
N GLU A 164 -15.69 42.53 -0.23
CA GLU A 164 -14.27 42.19 -0.11
C GLU A 164 -14.08 40.90 0.68
N CYS A 165 -13.17 40.06 0.19
CA CYS A 165 -12.91 38.72 0.67
C CYS A 165 -11.40 38.52 0.80
N TRP A 166 -10.99 37.77 1.81
CA TRP A 166 -9.60 37.40 2.05
C TRP A 166 -9.52 35.93 2.41
N ILE A 167 -8.39 35.31 2.12
CA ILE A 167 -8.01 33.98 2.60
C ILE A 167 -6.63 34.07 3.22
N ARG A 168 -6.40 33.29 4.27
CA ARG A 168 -5.09 33.17 4.89
C ARG A 168 -4.31 32.04 4.22
N ILE A 169 -3.10 32.34 3.75
CA ILE A 169 -2.15 31.38 3.18
C ILE A 169 -0.80 31.67 3.86
N GLY A 170 -0.31 30.74 4.66
CA GLY A 170 0.79 31.02 5.58
C GLY A 170 0.39 32.14 6.57
N GLU A 171 1.32 33.03 6.89
CA GLU A 171 1.06 34.19 7.78
C GLU A 171 0.41 35.38 7.04
N SER A 172 0.22 35.27 5.71
CA SER A 172 -0.23 36.37 4.86
C SER A 172 -1.74 36.36 4.61
N LYS A 173 -2.33 37.56 4.56
CA LYS A 173 -3.72 37.82 4.18
C LYS A 173 -3.80 38.14 2.68
N ASN A 174 -4.20 37.18 1.88
CA ASN A 174 -4.37 37.40 0.44
C ASN A 174 -5.81 37.85 0.15
N LYS A 175 -5.93 39.03 -0.47
CA LYS A 175 -7.22 39.50 -0.99
C LYS A 175 -7.54 38.70 -2.24
N ILE A 176 -8.73 38.13 -2.27
CA ILE A 176 -9.19 37.25 -3.34
C ILE A 176 -10.54 37.72 -3.85
N SER A 177 -10.80 37.47 -5.12
CA SER A 177 -12.13 37.64 -5.69
C SER A 177 -13.05 36.54 -5.14
N PRO A 178 -14.32 36.84 -4.76
CA PRO A 178 -15.26 35.80 -4.37
C PRO A 178 -15.46 34.71 -5.42
N GLN A 179 -15.21 35.03 -6.70
CA GLN A 179 -15.25 34.10 -7.83
C GLN A 179 -14.05 33.12 -7.81
N GLU A 180 -12.87 33.56 -7.36
CA GLU A 180 -11.67 32.71 -7.19
C GLU A 180 -11.82 31.69 -6.07
N ILE A 181 -12.86 31.73 -5.25
CA ILE A 181 -13.17 30.63 -4.32
C ILE A 181 -14.65 30.24 -4.40
N SER A 182 -15.28 30.62 -5.52
CA SER A 182 -16.66 30.28 -5.85
C SER A 182 -16.74 28.84 -6.33
N PRO A 183 -17.84 28.13 -6.03
CA PRO A 183 -17.97 26.70 -6.29
C PRO A 183 -18.05 26.28 -7.78
N THR A 184 -17.68 27.14 -8.72
CA THR A 184 -17.84 26.89 -10.17
C THR A 184 -16.53 26.67 -10.92
N GLU A 185 -15.37 27.18 -10.49
CA GLU A 185 -14.16 27.13 -11.33
C GLU A 185 -12.80 26.96 -10.60
N ASP A 186 -12.75 26.78 -9.27
CA ASP A 186 -11.47 26.90 -8.52
C ASP A 186 -11.09 25.63 -7.67
N PRO A 187 -9.79 25.30 -7.47
CA PRO A 187 -9.33 24.29 -6.50
C PRO A 187 -9.86 24.44 -5.06
N TYR A 188 -10.35 25.62 -4.68
CA TYR A 188 -10.93 25.93 -3.35
C TYR A 188 -12.48 25.84 -3.30
N ARG A 189 -13.09 25.14 -4.28
CA ARG A 189 -14.53 25.01 -4.54
C ARG A 189 -15.38 24.44 -3.40
N TYR A 190 -14.81 23.55 -2.59
CA TYR A 190 -15.57 22.77 -1.61
C TYR A 190 -15.09 23.08 -0.20
N ALA A 191 -16.03 23.09 0.74
CA ALA A 191 -15.65 22.93 2.13
C ALA A 191 -15.07 21.52 2.31
N TYR A 192 -14.03 21.38 3.12
CA TYR A 192 -13.38 20.09 3.38
C TYR A 192 -14.35 18.96 3.75
N ALA A 193 -15.41 19.28 4.51
CA ALA A 193 -16.47 18.32 4.89
C ALA A 193 -17.18 17.71 3.67
N GLN A 194 -17.22 18.43 2.55
CA GLN A 194 -17.82 17.96 1.30
C GLN A 194 -16.80 17.28 0.40
N VAL A 195 -15.59 17.84 0.24
CA VAL A 195 -14.51 17.26 -0.58
C VAL A 195 -13.19 17.50 0.13
N PRO A 196 -12.36 16.46 0.33
CA PRO A 196 -11.14 16.58 1.11
C PRO A 196 -10.13 17.51 0.44
N TYR A 197 -9.65 18.49 1.21
CA TYR A 197 -8.45 19.25 0.87
C TYR A 197 -7.26 18.66 1.65
N LEU A 198 -6.32 18.04 0.97
CA LEU A 198 -5.23 17.33 1.63
C LEU A 198 -4.02 18.22 1.87
N LEU A 199 -3.63 18.35 3.15
CA LEU A 199 -2.44 19.06 3.61
C LEU A 199 -1.15 18.37 3.15
N PRO A 200 -0.04 19.11 2.98
CA PRO A 200 1.27 18.51 2.72
C PRO A 200 1.68 17.45 3.75
N SER A 201 1.38 17.66 5.04
CA SER A 201 1.63 16.67 6.10
C SER A 201 0.83 15.38 5.92
N GLN A 202 -0.42 15.48 5.44
CA GLN A 202 -1.25 14.32 5.10
C GLN A 202 -0.69 13.55 3.90
N TRP A 203 -0.24 14.25 2.85
CA TRP A 203 0.46 13.62 1.71
C TRP A 203 1.77 12.96 2.13
N ASN A 204 2.54 13.59 3.02
CA ASN A 204 3.75 13.00 3.58
C ASN A 204 3.44 11.70 4.35
N ARG A 205 2.39 11.72 5.18
CA ARG A 205 1.88 10.51 5.86
C ARG A 205 1.47 9.44 4.86
N TYR A 206 0.74 9.81 3.81
CA TYR A 206 0.36 8.89 2.73
C TYR A 206 1.57 8.17 2.13
N PHE A 207 2.59 8.92 1.68
CA PHE A 207 3.78 8.31 1.08
C PHE A 207 4.55 7.43 2.08
N ARG A 208 4.69 7.88 3.34
CA ARG A 208 5.31 7.07 4.40
C ARG A 208 4.58 5.76 4.63
N THR A 209 3.25 5.79 4.70
CA THR A 209 2.44 4.56 4.85
C THR A 209 2.62 3.63 3.66
N VAL A 210 2.63 4.16 2.44
CA VAL A 210 2.87 3.37 1.22
C VAL A 210 4.27 2.74 1.23
N LEU A 211 5.30 3.48 1.64
CA LEU A 211 6.68 2.99 1.71
C LEU A 211 6.91 2.00 2.85
N ASN A 212 6.13 2.10 3.93
CA ASN A 212 6.16 1.17 5.07
C ASN A 212 5.27 -0.07 4.86
N ASP A 213 4.51 -0.15 3.77
CA ASP A 213 3.79 -1.36 3.42
C ASP A 213 4.78 -2.51 3.20
N ARG A 214 4.61 -3.59 3.95
CA ARG A 214 5.56 -4.71 3.96
C ARG A 214 5.78 -5.33 2.58
N ALA A 215 4.74 -5.40 1.76
CA ALA A 215 4.82 -6.01 0.45
C ALA A 215 5.55 -5.08 -0.54
N ILE A 216 5.32 -3.77 -0.44
CA ILE A 216 6.01 -2.75 -1.25
C ILE A 216 7.48 -2.65 -0.84
N HIS A 217 7.77 -2.49 0.45
CA HIS A 217 9.13 -2.44 0.99
C HIS A 217 9.91 -3.73 0.68
N GLY A 218 9.28 -4.90 0.91
CA GLY A 218 9.88 -6.19 0.63
C GLY A 218 10.23 -6.40 -0.85
N ALA A 219 9.43 -5.85 -1.77
CA ALA A 219 9.72 -5.92 -3.20
C ALA A 219 10.91 -5.04 -3.63
N ASP A 220 11.06 -3.86 -3.01
CA ASP A 220 12.20 -2.99 -3.29
C ASP A 220 13.52 -3.54 -2.72
N ALA A 221 13.45 -4.19 -1.56
CA ALA A 221 14.58 -4.87 -0.90
C ALA A 221 15.12 -6.11 -1.67
N ILE A 222 14.45 -6.56 -2.74
CA ILE A 222 14.96 -7.63 -3.60
C ILE A 222 16.19 -7.11 -4.35
N SER A 223 17.38 -7.53 -3.92
CA SER A 223 18.66 -7.10 -4.51
C SER A 223 18.85 -7.57 -5.96
N ASN A 224 18.36 -8.77 -6.28
CA ASN A 224 18.61 -9.43 -7.57
C ASN A 224 17.44 -9.19 -8.52
N TYR A 225 16.78 -8.04 -8.39
CA TYR A 225 15.64 -7.71 -9.21
C TYR A 225 16.09 -7.43 -10.64
N LEU A 226 15.63 -8.27 -11.57
CA LEU A 226 15.69 -7.97 -12.99
C LEU A 226 14.42 -7.28 -13.43
N GLU A 227 14.58 -6.12 -14.06
CA GLU A 227 13.46 -5.40 -14.63
C GLU A 227 12.85 -6.21 -15.77
N PRO A 228 11.55 -6.55 -15.72
CA PRO A 228 10.93 -7.30 -16.79
C PRO A 228 10.97 -6.53 -18.10
N THR A 229 11.27 -7.27 -19.15
CA THR A 229 11.24 -6.80 -20.53
C THR A 229 9.96 -7.29 -21.20
N SER A 230 9.43 -6.49 -22.12
CA SER A 230 8.29 -6.88 -22.92
C SER A 230 8.73 -7.59 -24.20
N THR A 231 7.82 -8.31 -24.85
CA THR A 231 8.10 -9.12 -26.05
C THR A 231 8.60 -8.30 -27.26
N ASP A 232 8.50 -6.98 -27.23
CA ASP A 232 9.10 -6.08 -28.24
C ASP A 232 10.51 -5.58 -27.83
N GLY A 233 11.09 -6.17 -26.78
CA GLY A 233 12.43 -5.87 -26.28
C GLY A 233 12.53 -4.61 -25.41
N LYS A 234 11.41 -3.94 -25.10
CA LYS A 234 11.42 -2.72 -24.26
C LYS A 234 11.31 -3.07 -22.79
N SER A 235 12.08 -2.38 -21.95
CA SER A 235 11.94 -2.48 -20.49
C SER A 235 10.58 -1.93 -20.05
N LEU A 236 9.93 -2.57 -19.08
CA LEU A 236 8.59 -2.15 -18.65
C LEU A 236 8.57 -0.76 -18.03
N VAL A 237 9.63 -0.29 -17.36
CA VAL A 237 9.71 1.09 -16.87
C VAL A 237 9.62 2.09 -18.03
N SER A 238 10.27 1.82 -19.16
CA SER A 238 10.19 2.68 -20.34
C SER A 238 8.79 2.71 -20.96
N VAL A 239 8.08 1.58 -20.92
CA VAL A 239 6.69 1.46 -21.37
C VAL A 239 5.77 2.26 -20.45
N VAL A 240 5.92 2.11 -19.13
CA VAL A 240 5.14 2.89 -18.15
C VAL A 240 5.39 4.37 -18.34
N LYS A 241 6.64 4.80 -18.52
CA LYS A 241 6.96 6.20 -18.81
C LYS A 241 6.21 6.70 -20.05
N THR A 242 6.18 5.90 -21.12
CA THR A 242 5.43 6.23 -22.33
C THR A 242 3.93 6.41 -22.07
N LEU A 243 3.32 5.58 -21.21
CA LEU A 243 1.93 5.73 -20.79
C LEU A 243 1.71 7.06 -20.04
N LEU A 244 2.60 7.36 -19.10
CA LEU A 244 2.48 8.54 -18.23
C LEU A 244 2.70 9.85 -18.98
N ASP A 245 3.54 9.84 -20.01
CA ASP A 245 3.82 10.99 -20.87
C ASP A 245 2.80 11.15 -22.02
N SER A 246 1.88 10.18 -22.20
CA SER A 246 0.88 10.19 -23.28
C SER A 246 -0.42 10.86 -22.86
N ASP A 247 -1.01 11.70 -23.71
CA ASP A 247 -2.37 12.22 -23.51
C ASP A 247 -3.46 11.23 -23.96
N GLU A 248 -3.13 10.34 -24.89
CA GLU A 248 -4.08 9.38 -25.49
C GLU A 248 -4.18 8.06 -24.72
N GLN A 249 -3.04 7.53 -24.27
CA GLN A 249 -2.98 6.26 -23.55
C GLN A 249 -3.34 6.48 -22.08
N ARG A 250 -4.29 5.72 -21.56
CA ARG A 250 -4.76 5.83 -20.16
C ARG A 250 -4.71 4.52 -19.40
N LEU A 251 -4.67 3.40 -20.09
CA LEU A 251 -4.57 2.08 -19.50
C LEU A 251 -3.41 1.30 -20.14
N LEU A 252 -2.54 0.71 -19.32
CA LEU A 252 -1.56 -0.29 -19.75
C LEU A 252 -1.85 -1.63 -19.07
N LEU A 253 -2.23 -2.62 -19.89
CA LEU A 253 -2.39 -4.00 -19.46
C LEU A 253 -1.07 -4.77 -19.63
N ILE A 254 -0.46 -5.17 -18.52
CA ILE A 254 0.77 -5.94 -18.44
C ILE A 254 0.42 -7.42 -18.24
N ARG A 255 0.64 -8.23 -19.27
CA ARG A 255 0.41 -9.67 -19.27
C ARG A 255 1.68 -10.44 -19.03
N GLY A 256 1.61 -11.54 -18.31
CA GLY A 256 2.77 -12.41 -18.08
C GLY A 256 2.38 -13.68 -17.34
N ALA A 257 3.15 -14.75 -17.54
CA ALA A 257 2.88 -16.03 -16.90
C ALA A 257 2.97 -15.95 -15.35
N ALA A 258 2.56 -17.00 -14.66
CA ALA A 258 2.85 -17.15 -13.25
C ALA A 258 4.37 -17.03 -13.01
N GLY A 259 4.77 -16.31 -11.95
CA GLY A 259 6.18 -16.16 -11.63
C GLY A 259 6.97 -15.15 -12.47
N SER A 260 6.36 -14.51 -13.47
CA SER A 260 7.04 -13.54 -14.36
C SER A 260 7.35 -12.18 -13.73
N GLY A 261 7.17 -12.00 -12.42
CA GLY A 261 7.50 -10.74 -11.72
C GLY A 261 6.49 -9.59 -11.83
N LYS A 262 5.25 -9.81 -12.29
CA LYS A 262 4.20 -8.76 -12.44
C LYS A 262 3.95 -7.96 -11.16
N THR A 263 3.58 -8.66 -10.08
CA THR A 263 3.29 -8.06 -8.77
C THR A 263 4.52 -7.32 -8.23
N THR A 264 5.69 -7.95 -8.30
CA THR A 264 6.97 -7.34 -7.88
C THR A 264 7.27 -6.07 -8.66
N PHE A 265 7.06 -6.07 -9.99
CA PHE A 265 7.22 -4.86 -10.82
C PHE A 265 6.29 -3.73 -10.37
N LEU A 266 4.99 -4.00 -10.17
CA LEU A 266 4.06 -2.97 -9.68
C LEU A 266 4.46 -2.44 -8.30
N GLN A 267 4.81 -3.32 -7.37
CA GLN A 267 5.22 -2.93 -6.01
C GLN A 267 6.46 -2.03 -6.03
N ARG A 268 7.50 -2.40 -6.80
CA ARG A 268 8.71 -1.56 -6.94
C ARG A 268 8.42 -0.24 -7.63
N LEU A 269 7.54 -0.23 -8.61
CA LEU A 269 7.11 1.00 -9.28
C LEU A 269 6.40 1.94 -8.29
N VAL A 270 5.49 1.40 -7.49
CA VAL A 270 4.79 2.13 -6.42
C VAL A 270 5.79 2.67 -5.40
N TYR A 271 6.75 1.86 -4.94
CA TYR A 271 7.82 2.30 -4.04
C TYR A 271 8.57 3.50 -4.63
N LYS A 272 9.01 3.40 -5.89
CA LYS A 272 9.73 4.48 -6.58
C LYS A 272 8.92 5.77 -6.63
N TYR A 273 7.66 5.73 -7.10
CA TYR A 273 6.84 6.94 -7.19
C TYR A 273 6.45 7.50 -5.81
N ALA A 274 6.27 6.64 -4.81
CA ALA A 274 6.01 7.08 -3.44
C ALA A 274 7.23 7.73 -2.81
N SER A 275 8.43 7.19 -3.03
CA SER A 275 9.70 7.76 -2.57
C SER A 275 9.96 9.13 -3.21
N ASP A 276 9.81 9.22 -4.53
CA ASP A 276 9.87 10.50 -5.27
C ASP A 276 8.84 11.51 -4.74
N GLY A 277 7.61 11.05 -4.48
CA GLY A 277 6.53 11.86 -3.92
C GLY A 277 6.85 12.38 -2.51
N GLN A 278 7.45 11.54 -1.66
CA GLN A 278 7.88 11.91 -0.31
C GLN A 278 8.93 13.03 -0.35
N VAL A 279 9.96 12.89 -1.19
CA VAL A 279 11.00 13.93 -1.32
C VAL A 279 10.40 15.25 -1.80
N ARG A 280 9.45 15.22 -2.74
CA ARG A 280 8.78 16.43 -3.23
C ARG A 280 7.94 17.09 -2.16
N ILE A 281 7.16 16.32 -1.39
CA ILE A 281 6.27 16.88 -0.37
C ILE A 281 7.06 17.43 0.82
N GLU A 282 8.18 16.79 1.20
CA GLU A 282 9.10 17.33 2.21
C GLU A 282 9.66 18.69 1.76
N GLY A 283 9.99 18.85 0.47
CA GLY A 283 10.38 20.14 -0.09
C GLY A 283 9.24 21.18 -0.09
N ILE A 284 7.99 20.78 -0.33
CA ILE A 284 6.80 21.65 -0.27
C ILE A 284 6.57 22.14 1.16
N ILE A 285 6.66 21.23 2.15
CA ILE A 285 6.56 21.56 3.57
C ILE A 285 7.64 22.57 3.97
N GLN A 286 8.90 22.35 3.58
CA GLN A 286 10.01 23.26 3.88
C GLN A 286 9.84 24.66 3.26
N ARG A 287 9.11 24.78 2.15
CA ARG A 287 8.79 26.06 1.50
C ARG A 287 7.47 26.67 1.99
N GLU A 288 6.81 26.04 2.96
CA GLU A 288 5.50 26.46 3.47
C GLU A 288 4.44 26.60 2.36
N GLU A 289 4.54 25.74 1.34
CA GLU A 289 3.60 25.69 0.23
C GLU A 289 2.43 24.76 0.56
N PHE A 290 1.22 25.17 0.26
CA PHE A 290 0.00 24.40 0.54
C PHE A 290 -0.48 23.61 -0.68
N LEU A 291 0.43 23.13 -1.52
CA LEU A 291 0.11 22.49 -2.79
C LEU A 291 0.19 20.95 -2.69
N PRO A 292 -0.58 20.19 -3.49
CA PRO A 292 -0.38 18.75 -3.60
C PRO A 292 0.99 18.43 -4.21
N PRO A 293 1.52 17.21 -3.98
CA PRO A 293 2.78 16.80 -4.57
C PRO A 293 2.68 16.80 -6.10
N SER A 294 3.69 17.36 -6.77
CA SER A 294 3.78 17.28 -8.23
C SER A 294 4.18 15.86 -8.68
N GLY A 295 3.68 15.46 -9.85
CA GLY A 295 3.91 14.14 -10.42
C GLY A 295 2.82 13.11 -10.07
N TRP A 296 3.12 11.83 -10.34
CA TRP A 296 2.17 10.74 -10.21
C TRP A 296 2.11 10.18 -8.78
N ILE A 297 0.90 10.09 -8.23
CA ILE A 297 0.60 9.52 -6.90
C ILE A 297 0.16 8.06 -7.10
N PRO A 298 0.96 7.08 -6.68
CA PRO A 298 0.69 5.67 -6.96
C PRO A 298 -0.28 5.06 -5.95
N VAL A 299 -1.34 4.39 -6.41
CA VAL A 299 -2.28 3.63 -5.56
C VAL A 299 -2.27 2.17 -5.98
N LEU A 300 -1.82 1.28 -5.10
CA LEU A 300 -1.83 -0.17 -5.35
C LEU A 300 -3.12 -0.81 -4.82
N VAL A 301 -3.85 -1.50 -5.69
CA VAL A 301 -5.07 -2.25 -5.34
C VAL A 301 -4.98 -3.66 -5.91
N GLY A 302 -4.99 -4.67 -5.03
CA GLY A 302 -5.15 -6.07 -5.44
C GLY A 302 -6.60 -6.40 -5.76
N LEU A 303 -6.86 -7.05 -6.91
CA LEU A 303 -8.20 -7.43 -7.36
C LEU A 303 -8.67 -8.80 -6.80
N ARG A 304 -7.78 -9.52 -6.11
CA ARG A 304 -8.06 -10.82 -5.50
C ARG A 304 -9.21 -10.76 -4.49
N HIS A 305 -10.22 -11.62 -4.63
CA HIS A 305 -11.37 -11.72 -3.71
C HIS A 305 -12.14 -10.40 -3.55
N ARG A 306 -12.15 -9.56 -4.60
CA ARG A 306 -12.77 -8.23 -4.61
C ARG A 306 -13.91 -8.15 -5.63
N GLU A 307 -14.52 -9.29 -6.00
CA GLU A 307 -15.58 -9.39 -7.01
C GLU A 307 -16.75 -8.45 -6.70
N GLU A 308 -17.09 -8.27 -5.42
CA GLU A 308 -18.13 -7.35 -4.98
C GLU A 308 -17.79 -5.88 -5.22
N ASN A 309 -16.51 -5.51 -5.04
CA ASN A 309 -16.04 -4.13 -5.18
C ASN A 309 -15.95 -3.69 -6.64
N VAL A 310 -15.94 -4.63 -7.58
CA VAL A 310 -15.81 -4.37 -9.01
C VAL A 310 -17.13 -4.50 -9.79
N LYS A 311 -18.26 -4.61 -9.09
CA LYS A 311 -19.57 -4.77 -9.74
C LYS A 311 -20.09 -3.51 -10.42
N SER A 312 -19.69 -2.34 -9.96
CA SER A 312 -20.08 -1.04 -10.51
C SER A 312 -18.99 0.01 -10.23
N ILE A 313 -19.07 1.13 -10.95
CA ILE A 313 -18.16 2.26 -10.79
C ILE A 313 -18.25 2.86 -9.39
N GLU A 314 -19.43 2.92 -8.77
CA GLU A 314 -19.65 3.47 -7.44
C GLU A 314 -18.93 2.64 -6.37
N LYS A 315 -19.12 1.32 -6.39
CA LYS A 315 -18.47 0.41 -5.43
C LYS A 315 -16.94 0.43 -5.59
N PHE A 316 -16.47 0.47 -6.83
CA PHE A 316 -15.04 0.51 -7.09
C PHE A 316 -14.43 1.83 -6.61
N THR A 317 -15.10 2.96 -6.89
CA THR A 317 -14.69 4.28 -6.42
C THR A 317 -14.72 4.37 -4.89
N GLU A 318 -15.78 3.87 -4.26
CA GLU A 318 -15.91 3.85 -2.79
C GLU A 318 -14.75 3.07 -2.17
N HIS A 319 -14.46 1.88 -2.69
CA HIS A 319 -13.35 1.04 -2.25
C HIS A 319 -12.00 1.73 -2.45
N LEU A 320 -11.77 2.33 -3.63
CA LEU A 320 -10.56 3.08 -3.94
C LEU A 320 -10.36 4.23 -2.95
N MET A 321 -11.39 5.02 -2.68
CA MET A 321 -11.31 6.11 -1.72
C MET A 321 -11.06 5.62 -0.29
N THR A 322 -11.57 4.45 0.09
CA THR A 322 -11.23 3.81 1.38
C THR A 322 -9.76 3.44 1.45
N VAL A 323 -9.19 2.86 0.38
CA VAL A 323 -7.75 2.53 0.33
C VAL A 323 -6.91 3.80 0.47
N ILE A 324 -7.21 4.82 -0.34
CA ILE A 324 -6.50 6.11 -0.34
C ILE A 324 -6.60 6.79 1.03
N GLY A 325 -7.81 6.86 1.59
CA GLY A 325 -8.07 7.47 2.89
C GLY A 325 -7.32 6.80 4.03
N ASN A 326 -7.32 5.46 4.06
CA ASN A 326 -6.62 4.68 5.09
C ASN A 326 -5.10 4.84 5.00
N GLN A 327 -4.53 4.85 3.78
CA GLN A 327 -3.09 5.03 3.60
C GLN A 327 -2.62 6.40 4.09
N GLY A 328 -3.39 7.45 3.82
CA GLY A 328 -3.05 8.81 4.22
C GLY A 328 -3.53 9.22 5.61
N ASN A 329 -4.36 8.40 6.26
CA ASN A 329 -5.22 8.83 7.37
C ASN A 329 -5.81 10.23 7.10
N PHE A 330 -6.40 10.38 5.92
CA PHE A 330 -6.80 11.68 5.39
C PHE A 330 -7.99 12.28 6.13
N TRP A 331 -8.82 11.46 6.78
CA TRP A 331 -10.00 11.93 7.46
C TRP A 331 -10.34 11.04 8.65
N GLU A 332 -10.75 11.67 9.76
CA GLU A 332 -11.34 10.97 10.91
C GLU A 332 -12.80 10.61 10.59
N GLU A 333 -13.57 11.60 10.11
CA GLU A 333 -14.91 11.42 9.57
C GLU A 333 -14.86 11.51 8.04
N ARG A 334 -15.37 10.49 7.34
CA ARG A 334 -15.34 10.44 5.87
C ARG A 334 -16.15 11.59 5.27
N PRO A 335 -15.58 12.40 4.35
CA PRO A 335 -16.31 13.45 3.65
C PRO A 335 -17.51 12.91 2.86
N ASP A 336 -18.46 13.78 2.50
CA ASP A 336 -19.64 13.41 1.71
C ASP A 336 -19.29 12.95 0.29
N HIS A 337 -18.30 13.60 -0.35
CA HIS A 337 -17.90 13.37 -1.73
C HIS A 337 -16.38 13.18 -1.87
N PRO A 338 -15.78 12.16 -1.24
CA PRO A 338 -14.33 11.94 -1.26
C PRO A 338 -13.83 11.65 -2.68
N GLU A 339 -14.66 11.08 -3.55
CA GLU A 339 -14.35 10.78 -4.96
C GLU A 339 -14.01 12.03 -5.78
N LYS A 340 -14.45 13.21 -5.35
CA LYS A 340 -14.09 14.47 -6.02
C LYS A 340 -12.59 14.77 -5.97
N LEU A 341 -11.85 14.13 -5.06
CA LEU A 341 -10.39 14.19 -5.05
C LEU A 341 -9.77 13.63 -6.35
N LEU A 342 -10.43 12.66 -7.00
CA LEU A 342 -10.00 12.08 -8.27
C LEU A 342 -10.24 13.01 -9.47
N GLU A 343 -11.11 14.01 -9.32
CA GLU A 343 -11.44 14.99 -10.36
C GLU A 343 -10.51 16.22 -10.32
N ARG A 344 -9.67 16.34 -9.28
CA ARG A 344 -8.76 17.48 -9.11
C ARG A 344 -7.75 17.56 -10.25
N HIS A 345 -7.58 18.76 -10.78
CA HIS A 345 -6.72 19.01 -11.93
C HIS A 345 -5.23 19.06 -11.58
N ASP A 346 -4.92 19.40 -10.33
CA ASP A 346 -3.60 19.56 -9.76
C ASP A 346 -3.04 18.26 -9.13
N VAL A 347 -3.81 17.17 -9.19
CA VAL A 347 -3.44 15.85 -8.68
C VAL A 347 -3.42 14.84 -9.82
N SER A 348 -2.31 14.11 -9.98
CA SER A 348 -2.17 13.09 -11.02
C SER A 348 -2.09 11.70 -10.38
N TRP A 349 -3.12 10.89 -10.59
CA TRP A 349 -3.23 9.56 -9.98
C TRP A 349 -2.75 8.44 -10.91
N LEU A 350 -1.91 7.55 -10.38
CA LEU A 350 -1.49 6.32 -11.03
C LEU A 350 -2.08 5.13 -10.27
N LEU A 351 -3.11 4.50 -10.85
CA LEU A 351 -3.78 3.37 -10.26
C LEU A 351 -3.15 2.05 -10.73
N CYS A 352 -2.49 1.35 -9.81
CA CYS A 352 -1.85 0.05 -10.04
C CYS A 352 -2.78 -1.07 -9.56
N LEU A 353 -3.42 -1.76 -10.50
CA LEU A 353 -4.37 -2.84 -10.27
C LEU A 353 -3.68 -4.19 -10.48
N ASP A 354 -3.52 -4.98 -9.43
CA ASP A 354 -2.83 -6.28 -9.48
C ASP A 354 -3.81 -7.47 -9.53
N GLY A 355 -3.60 -8.39 -10.47
CA GLY A 355 -4.26 -9.69 -10.49
C GLY A 355 -5.65 -9.74 -11.13
N PHE A 356 -5.85 -9.14 -12.31
CA PHE A 356 -7.13 -9.24 -13.04
C PHE A 356 -7.59 -10.67 -13.29
N ASP A 357 -6.64 -11.60 -13.52
CA ASP A 357 -6.94 -13.03 -13.72
C ASP A 357 -7.47 -13.75 -12.49
N GLU A 358 -7.41 -13.11 -11.33
CA GLU A 358 -7.90 -13.66 -10.06
C GLU A 358 -9.39 -13.38 -9.83
N LEU A 359 -10.00 -12.53 -10.66
CA LEU A 359 -11.45 -12.36 -10.71
C LEU A 359 -12.10 -13.53 -11.47
N GLU A 360 -13.29 -13.93 -11.04
CA GLU A 360 -14.11 -14.88 -11.80
C GLU A 360 -14.44 -14.36 -13.21
N GLU A 361 -14.61 -15.25 -14.19
CA GLU A 361 -14.83 -14.85 -15.60
C GLU A 361 -16.00 -13.87 -15.80
N ARG A 362 -17.10 -14.05 -15.06
CA ARG A 362 -18.24 -13.13 -15.10
C ARG A 362 -17.91 -11.76 -14.52
N ALA A 363 -17.10 -11.73 -13.45
CA ALA A 363 -16.64 -10.49 -12.83
C ALA A 363 -15.61 -9.78 -13.73
N GLN A 364 -14.74 -10.52 -14.42
CA GLN A 364 -13.80 -9.98 -15.40
C GLN A 364 -14.50 -9.14 -16.47
N ARG A 365 -15.55 -9.67 -17.12
CA ARG A 365 -16.33 -8.93 -18.15
C ARG A 365 -16.95 -7.65 -17.60
N LYS A 366 -17.52 -7.72 -16.40
CA LYS A 366 -18.11 -6.54 -15.73
C LYS A 366 -17.04 -5.51 -15.39
N PHE A 367 -15.88 -5.96 -14.93
CA PHE A 367 -14.76 -5.10 -14.61
C PHE A 367 -14.23 -4.37 -15.85
N VAL A 368 -14.12 -5.01 -17.01
CA VAL A 368 -13.69 -4.33 -18.24
C VAL A 368 -14.63 -3.19 -18.59
N ALA A 369 -15.95 -3.44 -18.59
CA ALA A 369 -16.96 -2.41 -18.86
C ALA A 369 -16.92 -1.28 -17.82
N MET A 370 -16.78 -1.64 -16.54
CA MET A 370 -16.69 -0.68 -15.44
C MET A 370 -15.43 0.19 -15.53
N ILE A 371 -14.27 -0.38 -15.90
CA ILE A 371 -13.02 0.37 -16.07
C ILE A 371 -13.10 1.36 -17.23
N ASP A 372 -13.76 1.01 -18.33
CA ASP A 372 -14.01 1.96 -19.43
C ASP A 372 -14.82 3.17 -18.92
N GLU A 373 -15.93 2.91 -18.24
CA GLU A 373 -16.77 3.96 -17.64
C GLU A 373 -15.99 4.79 -16.61
N PHE A 374 -15.17 4.14 -15.77
CA PHE A 374 -14.31 4.80 -14.79
C PHE A 374 -13.31 5.75 -15.43
N MET A 375 -12.64 5.32 -16.51
CA MET A 375 -11.72 6.18 -17.25
C MET A 375 -12.44 7.34 -17.94
N GLN A 376 -13.67 7.15 -18.42
CA GLN A 376 -14.47 8.23 -18.99
C GLN A 376 -14.85 9.27 -17.91
N ARG A 377 -15.19 8.82 -16.71
CA ARG A 377 -15.52 9.68 -15.57
C ARG A 377 -14.31 10.44 -15.01
N TYR A 378 -13.15 9.79 -14.94
CA TYR A 378 -11.92 10.35 -14.37
C TYR A 378 -10.79 10.39 -15.41
N PRO A 379 -10.83 11.34 -16.36
CA PRO A 379 -9.98 11.31 -17.55
C PRO A 379 -8.49 11.50 -17.30
N ARG A 380 -8.11 12.00 -16.11
CA ARG A 380 -6.71 12.26 -15.72
C ARG A 380 -6.02 11.08 -15.04
N ILE A 381 -6.77 10.06 -14.65
CA ILE A 381 -6.20 8.87 -13.99
C ILE A 381 -5.51 8.01 -15.05
N LYS A 382 -4.30 7.55 -14.74
CA LYS A 382 -3.62 6.49 -15.49
C LYS A 382 -3.72 5.18 -14.75
N ILE A 383 -3.92 4.10 -15.48
CA ILE A 383 -4.14 2.77 -14.92
C ILE A 383 -3.07 1.81 -15.43
N LEU A 384 -2.42 1.10 -14.51
CA LEU A 384 -1.63 -0.09 -14.78
C LEU A 384 -2.43 -1.29 -14.31
N LEU A 385 -2.64 -2.27 -15.17
CA LEU A 385 -3.38 -3.47 -14.85
C LEU A 385 -2.49 -4.68 -15.13
N THR A 386 -2.33 -5.60 -14.18
CA THR A 386 -1.64 -6.87 -14.43
C THR A 386 -2.63 -8.00 -14.62
N SER A 387 -2.26 -8.94 -15.48
CA SER A 387 -3.04 -10.15 -15.69
C SER A 387 -2.16 -11.30 -16.20
N ARG A 388 -2.63 -12.52 -16.09
CA ARG A 388 -2.11 -13.62 -16.90
C ARG A 388 -2.65 -13.61 -18.34
N PRO A 389 -1.97 -14.29 -19.29
CA PRO A 389 -2.40 -14.32 -20.68
C PRO A 389 -3.76 -14.97 -20.92
N GLU A 390 -4.29 -15.74 -19.97
CA GLU A 390 -5.49 -16.56 -20.17
C GLU A 390 -6.82 -15.83 -19.92
N THR A 391 -6.78 -14.51 -19.67
CA THR A 391 -7.96 -13.67 -19.49
C THR A 391 -8.56 -13.19 -20.80
N ILE A 392 -9.80 -12.70 -20.74
CA ILE A 392 -10.56 -12.19 -21.89
C ILE A 392 -9.74 -11.15 -22.64
N GLN A 393 -9.44 -11.39 -23.92
CA GLN A 393 -8.54 -10.57 -24.73
C GLN A 393 -9.28 -9.58 -25.64
N SER A 394 -10.39 -10.00 -26.25
CA SER A 394 -11.13 -9.20 -27.24
C SER A 394 -11.56 -7.84 -26.73
N ASP A 395 -11.90 -7.76 -25.46
CA ASP A 395 -12.58 -6.59 -24.91
C ASP A 395 -11.56 -5.46 -24.65
N TRP A 396 -10.33 -5.79 -24.25
CA TRP A 396 -9.27 -4.81 -24.03
C TRP A 396 -8.74 -4.18 -25.32
N GLU A 397 -8.63 -4.96 -26.40
CA GLU A 397 -8.14 -4.47 -27.69
C GLU A 397 -9.09 -3.43 -28.31
N SER A 398 -10.38 -3.50 -27.97
CA SER A 398 -11.39 -2.55 -28.43
C SER A 398 -11.47 -1.26 -27.61
N MET A 399 -10.82 -1.23 -26.44
CA MET A 399 -10.91 -0.11 -25.49
C MET A 399 -10.00 1.04 -25.92
N VAL A 400 -10.59 2.23 -26.10
CA VAL A 400 -9.85 3.42 -26.52
C VAL A 400 -8.88 3.87 -25.43
N GLY A 401 -7.61 4.07 -25.82
CA GLY A 401 -6.54 4.48 -24.91
C GLY A 401 -5.94 3.32 -24.09
N ALA A 402 -6.29 2.07 -24.40
CA ALA A 402 -5.65 0.90 -23.82
C ALA A 402 -4.44 0.45 -24.65
N ALA A 403 -3.33 0.11 -23.96
CA ALA A 403 -2.17 -0.54 -24.53
C ALA A 403 -1.95 -1.89 -23.83
N ILE A 404 -1.55 -2.91 -24.59
CA ILE A 404 -1.26 -4.24 -24.04
C ILE A 404 0.22 -4.55 -24.26
N LYS A 405 0.89 -4.99 -23.19
CA LYS A 405 2.27 -5.49 -23.24
C LYS A 405 2.38 -6.84 -22.57
N ILE A 406 3.16 -7.73 -23.17
CA ILE A 406 3.40 -9.07 -22.67
C ILE A 406 4.84 -9.10 -22.17
N ILE A 407 5.04 -9.55 -20.93
CA ILE A 407 6.35 -9.83 -20.34
C ILE A 407 6.93 -11.04 -21.04
N GLN A 408 8.16 -10.90 -21.55
CA GLN A 408 8.89 -12.03 -22.11
C GLN A 408 9.54 -12.85 -20.99
N PRO A 409 9.70 -14.17 -21.17
CA PRO A 409 10.56 -14.97 -20.30
C PRO A 409 11.99 -14.43 -20.32
N LEU A 410 12.72 -14.64 -19.22
CA LEU A 410 14.13 -14.30 -19.12
C LEU A 410 14.93 -15.02 -20.20
N THR A 411 15.81 -14.27 -20.85
CA THR A 411 16.83 -14.79 -21.76
C THR A 411 17.96 -15.48 -21.00
N ASP A 412 18.71 -16.35 -21.68
CA ASP A 412 19.88 -17.03 -21.11
C ASP A 412 20.88 -16.04 -20.50
N ARG A 413 21.03 -14.88 -21.15
CA ARG A 413 21.88 -13.79 -20.66
C ARG A 413 21.33 -13.18 -19.37
N GLU A 414 20.03 -12.90 -19.30
CA GLU A 414 19.40 -12.37 -18.09
C GLU A 414 19.48 -13.39 -16.93
N ILE A 415 19.37 -14.69 -17.21
CA ILE A 415 19.56 -15.74 -16.20
C ILE A 415 21.00 -15.74 -15.67
N GLN A 416 22.00 -15.61 -16.54
CA GLN A 416 23.40 -15.48 -16.14
C GLN A 416 23.63 -14.21 -15.30
N GLU A 417 23.07 -13.07 -15.73
CA GLU A 417 23.15 -11.81 -14.98
C GLU A 417 22.51 -11.94 -13.59
N PHE A 418 21.33 -12.57 -13.50
CA PHE A 418 20.66 -12.87 -12.23
C PHE A 418 21.57 -13.63 -11.27
N LEU A 419 22.20 -14.70 -11.76
CA LEU A 419 23.11 -15.54 -10.98
C LEU A 419 24.33 -14.74 -10.50
N CYS A 420 24.93 -13.91 -11.36
CA CYS A 420 26.07 -13.06 -10.97
C CYS A 420 25.70 -12.09 -9.85
N THR A 421 24.52 -11.46 -9.94
CA THR A 421 24.06 -10.53 -8.90
C THR A 421 23.74 -11.29 -7.60
N TYR A 422 23.14 -12.48 -7.71
CA TYR A 422 22.82 -13.32 -6.56
C TYR A 422 24.07 -13.72 -5.78
N THR A 423 25.12 -14.17 -6.46
CA THR A 423 26.35 -14.62 -5.81
C THR A 423 27.16 -13.48 -5.21
N GLY A 424 27.20 -12.31 -5.86
CA GLY A 424 27.87 -11.11 -5.33
C GLY A 424 27.28 -10.56 -4.02
N ARG A 425 26.12 -11.05 -3.58
CA ARG A 425 25.44 -10.67 -2.33
C ARG A 425 26.00 -11.39 -1.10
N HIS A 426 26.55 -12.60 -1.26
CA HIS A 426 26.91 -13.45 -0.12
C HIS A 426 28.20 -13.05 0.61
N GLN A 427 28.79 -11.88 0.32
CA GLN A 427 30.16 -11.58 0.77
C GLN A 427 30.37 -10.13 1.24
N SER A 428 30.82 -10.01 2.49
CA SER A 428 31.92 -9.11 2.87
C SER A 428 33.22 -9.57 2.18
N VAL A 429 34.17 -8.66 1.92
CA VAL A 429 35.37 -8.87 1.07
C VAL A 429 35.86 -10.33 1.05
N PRO A 430 35.57 -11.09 -0.03
CA PRO A 430 35.80 -12.52 -0.04
C PRO A 430 37.25 -12.90 -0.25
N THR A 431 37.63 -14.03 0.33
CA THR A 431 38.93 -14.65 0.04
C THR A 431 38.94 -15.20 -1.38
N ALA A 432 40.14 -15.36 -1.95
CA ALA A 432 40.30 -15.93 -3.30
C ALA A 432 39.74 -17.36 -3.41
N SER A 433 39.70 -18.12 -2.31
CA SER A 433 39.16 -19.48 -2.27
C SER A 433 37.64 -19.52 -2.29
N GLU A 434 36.96 -18.62 -1.55
CA GLU A 434 35.50 -18.53 -1.54
C GLU A 434 34.95 -18.06 -2.89
N ASN A 435 35.66 -17.15 -3.55
CA ASN A 435 35.32 -16.73 -4.91
C ASN A 435 35.41 -17.90 -5.92
N ALA A 436 36.41 -18.76 -5.79
CA ALA A 436 36.54 -19.92 -6.66
C ALA A 436 35.38 -20.92 -6.47
N ALA A 437 35.04 -21.24 -5.22
CA ALA A 437 33.92 -22.13 -4.90
C ALA A 437 32.57 -21.57 -5.38
N LEU A 438 32.37 -20.25 -5.27
CA LEU A 438 31.16 -19.57 -5.73
C LEU A 438 31.03 -19.58 -7.27
N GLU A 439 32.15 -19.41 -7.96
CA GLU A 439 32.22 -19.52 -9.42
C GLU A 439 31.96 -20.95 -9.91
N ASP A 440 32.47 -21.95 -9.19
CA ASP A 440 32.19 -23.36 -9.47
C ASP A 440 30.70 -23.68 -9.24
N ALA A 441 30.12 -23.29 -8.11
CA ALA A 441 28.68 -23.45 -7.85
C ALA A 441 27.80 -22.72 -8.88
N ARG A 442 28.23 -21.55 -9.36
CA ARG A 442 27.54 -20.80 -10.43
C ARG A 442 27.60 -21.56 -11.76
N ARG A 443 28.76 -22.13 -12.09
CA ARG A 443 28.92 -22.99 -13.28
C ARG A 443 28.03 -24.22 -13.16
N ASP A 444 28.02 -24.88 -12.02
CA ASP A 444 27.20 -26.07 -11.78
C ASP A 444 25.69 -25.77 -11.89
N ALA A 445 25.24 -24.62 -11.37
CA ALA A 445 23.87 -24.16 -11.53
C ALA A 445 23.50 -23.91 -12.99
N LEU A 446 24.39 -23.24 -13.75
CA LEU A 446 24.17 -22.99 -15.18
C LEU A 446 24.18 -24.28 -16.00
N ASP A 447 25.10 -25.19 -15.71
CA ASP A 447 25.21 -26.49 -16.39
C ASP A 447 24.01 -27.37 -16.07
N PHE A 448 23.53 -27.38 -14.83
CA PHE A 448 22.32 -28.09 -14.43
C PHE A 448 21.07 -27.54 -15.14
N VAL A 449 20.85 -26.22 -15.09
CA VAL A 449 19.70 -25.59 -15.74
C VAL A 449 19.77 -25.77 -17.27
N GLY A 450 20.96 -25.61 -17.86
CA GLY A 450 21.19 -25.76 -19.30
C GLY A 450 21.06 -27.20 -19.82
N SER A 451 21.39 -28.21 -19.00
CA SER A 451 21.26 -29.62 -19.36
C SER A 451 19.81 -30.15 -19.30
N HIS A 452 18.89 -29.40 -18.69
CA HIS A 452 17.49 -29.80 -18.51
C HIS A 452 16.51 -28.80 -19.16
N PRO A 453 16.06 -29.04 -20.42
CA PRO A 453 15.22 -28.09 -21.16
C PRO A 453 13.92 -27.67 -20.44
N ASP A 454 13.29 -28.60 -19.71
CA ASP A 454 12.08 -28.32 -18.95
C ASP A 454 12.38 -27.48 -17.69
N ILE A 455 13.53 -27.66 -17.04
CA ILE A 455 13.96 -26.82 -15.91
C ILE A 455 14.35 -25.44 -16.42
N MET A 456 15.08 -25.34 -17.52
CA MET A 456 15.39 -24.07 -18.19
C MET A 456 14.12 -23.28 -18.49
N LYS A 457 13.10 -23.95 -19.02
CA LYS A 457 11.80 -23.32 -19.28
C LYS A 457 11.11 -22.81 -18.02
N LEU A 458 11.20 -23.52 -16.89
CA LEU A 458 10.69 -23.02 -15.61
C LEU A 458 11.53 -21.83 -15.11
N CYS A 459 12.85 -21.96 -15.13
CA CYS A 459 13.83 -20.95 -14.70
C CYS A 459 13.86 -19.69 -15.58
N SER A 460 13.25 -19.73 -16.77
CA SER A 460 12.97 -18.52 -17.55
C SER A 460 11.99 -17.56 -16.85
N TYR A 461 11.41 -17.94 -15.71
CA TYR A 461 10.60 -17.08 -14.86
C TYR A 461 11.30 -16.83 -13.51
N PRO A 462 11.43 -15.56 -13.07
CA PRO A 462 12.20 -15.19 -11.88
C PRO A 462 11.89 -15.98 -10.61
N SER A 463 10.62 -16.34 -10.36
CA SER A 463 10.27 -17.06 -9.14
C SER A 463 10.79 -18.49 -9.08
N TYR A 464 10.82 -19.17 -10.24
CA TYR A 464 11.36 -20.53 -10.32
C TYR A 464 12.88 -20.46 -10.26
N LEU A 465 13.49 -19.52 -10.98
CA LEU A 465 14.93 -19.29 -10.94
C LEU A 465 15.41 -19.03 -9.51
N THR A 466 14.72 -18.15 -8.78
CA THR A 466 15.03 -17.86 -7.37
C THR A 466 14.95 -19.13 -6.53
N ALA A 467 13.89 -19.94 -6.71
CA ALA A 467 13.72 -21.18 -5.95
C ALA A 467 14.80 -22.22 -6.28
N THR A 468 15.15 -22.38 -7.56
CA THR A 468 16.22 -23.28 -8.01
C THR A 468 17.57 -22.86 -7.45
N ILE A 469 17.91 -21.58 -7.50
CA ILE A 469 19.22 -21.07 -7.07
C ILE A 469 19.46 -21.29 -5.57
N ARG A 470 18.43 -21.23 -4.74
CA ARG A 470 18.56 -21.48 -3.29
C ARG A 470 19.09 -22.89 -2.97
N GLU A 471 18.92 -23.84 -3.88
CA GLU A 471 19.45 -25.20 -3.74
C GLU A 471 20.96 -25.28 -4.01
N PHE A 472 21.48 -24.40 -4.87
CA PHE A 472 22.91 -24.33 -5.21
C PHE A 472 23.70 -23.42 -4.26
N PHE A 473 23.02 -22.45 -3.66
CA PHE A 473 23.61 -21.51 -2.71
C PHE A 473 22.82 -21.51 -1.39
N PRO A 474 22.83 -22.63 -0.64
CA PRO A 474 22.22 -22.68 0.68
C PRO A 474 22.99 -21.75 1.61
N SER A 475 22.49 -20.53 1.80
CA SER A 475 23.10 -19.54 2.68
C SER A 475 22.95 -20.00 4.13
N SER A 476 24.04 -19.98 4.90
CA SER A 476 24.01 -20.25 6.34
C SER A 476 23.30 -19.15 7.16
N ASP A 477 22.97 -18.01 6.56
CA ASP A 477 22.51 -16.80 7.29
C ASP A 477 21.29 -16.05 6.69
N GLU A 478 20.53 -16.65 5.76
CA GLU A 478 19.25 -16.03 5.35
C GLU A 478 18.06 -16.87 5.84
N MET A 479 17.60 -16.55 7.05
CA MET A 479 16.20 -16.77 7.42
C MET A 479 15.30 -16.21 6.30
N PRO A 480 14.16 -16.85 5.99
CA PRO A 480 13.14 -16.20 5.17
C PRO A 480 12.86 -14.80 5.75
N PRO A 481 12.50 -13.79 4.93
CA PRO A 481 12.15 -12.46 5.45
C PRO A 481 11.15 -12.64 6.60
N ASP A 482 11.60 -12.32 7.81
CA ASP A 482 10.99 -12.56 9.13
C ASP A 482 9.74 -13.47 9.15
N LEU A 483 9.92 -14.70 9.62
CA LEU A 483 8.85 -15.41 10.32
C LEU A 483 8.40 -14.51 11.49
N PRO A 484 7.12 -14.12 11.58
CA PRO A 484 6.67 -13.40 12.76
C PRO A 484 6.85 -14.30 13.98
N GLU A 485 7.54 -13.79 15.00
CA GLU A 485 7.38 -14.31 16.35
C GLU A 485 5.88 -14.40 16.62
N SER A 486 5.45 -15.61 16.99
CA SER A 486 4.10 -15.86 17.41
C SER A 486 3.73 -14.88 18.52
N VAL A 487 2.80 -13.97 18.24
CA VAL A 487 2.01 -13.33 19.30
C VAL A 487 1.49 -14.47 20.18
N PRO A 488 1.69 -14.45 21.51
CA PRO A 488 1.26 -15.53 22.37
C PRO A 488 -0.24 -15.75 22.16
N LYS A 489 -0.61 -17.01 21.93
CA LYS A 489 -1.99 -17.48 21.82
C LYS A 489 -2.78 -17.00 23.06
N SER A 490 -3.44 -15.84 22.97
CA SER A 490 -4.54 -15.54 23.87
C SER A 490 -5.71 -16.41 23.43
N LYS A 491 -6.18 -17.24 24.36
CA LYS A 491 -7.33 -18.12 24.15
C LYS A 491 -8.53 -17.25 23.76
N SER A 492 -9.08 -17.54 22.58
CA SER A 492 -10.45 -17.17 22.25
C SER A 492 -11.41 -17.85 23.23
N ALA A 493 -12.00 -17.05 24.12
CA ALA A 493 -13.28 -17.36 24.73
C ALA A 493 -14.04 -16.04 24.92
N ASP A 494 -15.19 -15.96 24.25
CA ASP A 494 -16.35 -15.11 24.55
C ASP A 494 -16.14 -13.58 24.59
N LEU A 495 -16.15 -12.97 23.40
CA LEU A 495 -16.22 -11.51 23.21
C LEU A 495 -17.48 -11.05 22.43
N SER A 496 -18.54 -11.86 22.42
CA SER A 496 -19.83 -11.51 21.79
C SER A 496 -20.96 -11.18 22.77
N VAL A 497 -20.68 -10.93 24.05
CA VAL A 497 -21.70 -10.58 25.07
C VAL A 497 -21.35 -9.32 25.88
N ALA A 498 -20.14 -8.77 25.75
CA ALA A 498 -19.66 -7.66 26.60
C ALA A 498 -19.69 -6.26 25.94
N LEU A 499 -20.39 -6.08 24.82
CA LEU A 499 -20.48 -4.77 24.14
C LEU A 499 -21.78 -4.00 24.39
N ASP A 500 -22.75 -4.59 25.11
CA ASP A 500 -24.02 -3.92 25.43
C ASP A 500 -24.08 -3.31 26.86
N THR A 501 -23.07 -3.53 27.70
CA THR A 501 -23.11 -3.10 29.12
C THR A 501 -22.25 -1.88 29.45
N VAL A 502 -21.46 -1.36 28.50
CA VAL A 502 -20.54 -0.23 28.77
C VAL A 502 -21.10 1.14 28.33
N LEU A 503 -22.28 1.17 27.71
CA LEU A 503 -22.93 2.43 27.28
C LEU A 503 -23.86 3.08 28.32
N GLN A 504 -23.81 2.70 29.60
CA GLN A 504 -24.62 3.35 30.64
C GLN A 504 -23.92 3.50 32.00
N SER A 505 -22.97 4.43 32.12
CA SER A 505 -22.84 5.33 33.29
C SER A 505 -21.57 6.20 33.20
N PRO A 506 -21.62 7.49 33.59
CA PRO A 506 -20.44 8.33 33.74
C PRO A 506 -19.93 8.25 35.18
N ASP A 507 -18.68 7.83 35.41
CA ASP A 507 -17.98 8.25 36.62
C ASP A 507 -16.46 8.22 36.45
N GLU A 508 -15.87 9.38 36.74
CA GLU A 508 -14.44 9.62 36.85
C GLU A 508 -13.96 9.12 38.22
N SER A 509 -13.29 7.97 38.26
CA SER A 509 -12.16 7.71 39.17
C SER A 509 -11.66 6.28 38.96
N ILE A 510 -10.38 6.16 38.62
CA ILE A 510 -9.41 5.10 38.94
C ILE A 510 -8.25 5.30 37.94
N LEU A 511 -7.43 6.30 38.22
CA LEU A 511 -6.06 6.44 37.71
C LEU A 511 -5.18 6.80 38.90
N SER A 512 -4.81 5.79 39.70
CA SER A 512 -3.75 5.91 40.71
C SER A 512 -3.25 4.52 41.13
N ALA A 513 -2.12 4.09 40.56
CA ALA A 513 -1.17 3.05 41.00
C ALA A 513 -0.53 2.42 39.73
N LEU A 514 0.75 2.51 39.41
CA LEU A 514 1.96 2.79 40.17
C LEU A 514 3.02 3.39 39.22
N VAL A 515 3.64 4.50 39.66
CA VAL A 515 4.96 4.97 39.23
C VAL A 515 5.88 4.80 40.42
N THR A 516 7.07 4.24 40.22
CA THR A 516 8.29 4.67 40.92
C THR A 516 9.49 4.44 40.00
N GLU A 517 10.14 5.55 39.64
CA GLU A 517 11.49 5.63 39.08
C GLU A 517 12.57 5.38 40.15
N ASP A 518 13.79 5.19 39.64
CA ASP A 518 15.12 5.24 40.26
C ASP A 518 15.65 4.02 41.05
N GLU A 519 16.61 3.32 40.43
CA GLU A 519 18.02 3.45 40.82
C GLU A 519 18.98 2.90 39.74
N LEU A 520 19.80 3.79 39.19
CA LEU A 520 21.03 3.53 38.43
C LEU A 520 22.15 3.09 39.38
N ARG A 521 22.73 1.88 39.19
CA ARG A 521 24.12 1.59 39.61
C ARG A 521 24.84 0.64 38.64
N LEU A 522 25.99 1.12 38.17
CA LEU A 522 27.03 0.42 37.41
C LEU A 522 27.79 -0.54 38.32
N GLU A 523 27.96 -1.80 37.91
CA GLU A 523 29.16 -2.61 38.23
C GLU A 523 29.54 -3.49 37.03
N ALA A 524 30.85 -3.67 36.87
CA ALA A 524 31.54 -4.27 35.73
C ALA A 524 31.80 -5.78 35.94
N PRO A 525 32.57 -6.45 35.05
CA PRO A 525 32.18 -7.71 34.41
C PRO A 525 32.46 -8.95 35.25
N VAL A 526 31.59 -9.95 35.15
CA VAL A 526 31.88 -11.31 35.61
C VAL A 526 32.55 -12.07 34.47
N THR A 527 33.81 -12.42 34.69
CA THR A 527 34.57 -13.45 33.99
C THR A 527 33.86 -14.80 34.10
N GLU A 528 33.48 -15.39 32.97
CA GLU A 528 33.18 -16.82 32.89
C GLU A 528 34.23 -17.53 32.04
N GLU A 529 34.62 -18.67 32.59
CA GLU A 529 35.82 -19.43 32.29
C GLU A 529 35.73 -20.15 30.95
N LEU A 530 36.85 -20.12 30.23
CA LEU A 530 37.12 -20.92 29.04
C LEU A 530 37.08 -22.41 29.40
N SER A 531 36.02 -23.11 28.99
CA SER A 531 36.08 -24.55 28.79
C SER A 531 36.67 -24.83 27.40
N GLU A 532 37.94 -25.24 27.38
CA GLU A 532 38.57 -25.88 26.22
C GLU A 532 37.75 -27.12 25.83
N VAL A 533 36.96 -27.01 24.77
CA VAL A 533 36.44 -28.17 24.05
C VAL A 533 37.39 -28.41 22.89
N GLU A 534 38.07 -29.55 22.97
CA GLU A 534 39.00 -30.07 21.98
C GLU A 534 38.37 -29.99 20.58
N ALA A 535 39.06 -29.30 19.68
CA ALA A 535 38.80 -29.33 18.26
C ALA A 535 39.02 -30.77 17.77
N SER A 536 37.94 -31.53 17.62
CA SER A 536 37.94 -32.67 16.74
C SER A 536 37.90 -32.13 15.31
N ASP A 537 39.07 -32.16 14.65
CA ASP A 537 39.22 -32.06 13.21
C ASP A 537 38.37 -33.17 12.56
N SER A 538 37.10 -32.85 12.31
CA SER A 538 36.32 -33.56 11.31
C SER A 538 36.73 -32.96 9.98
N GLU A 539 37.60 -33.67 9.28
CA GLU A 539 37.78 -33.52 7.85
C GLU A 539 36.38 -33.55 7.23
N ASN A 540 35.88 -32.37 6.83
CA ASN A 540 34.72 -32.25 5.96
C ASN A 540 35.13 -32.91 4.63
N GLU A 541 34.91 -34.21 4.52
CA GLU A 541 34.75 -34.89 3.25
C GLU A 541 33.57 -34.20 2.56
N ASP A 542 33.93 -33.27 1.67
CA ASP A 542 33.09 -32.64 0.66
C ASP A 542 32.56 -33.74 -0.27
N THR A 543 31.57 -34.48 0.24
CA THR A 543 30.76 -35.39 -0.53
C THR A 543 29.84 -34.52 -1.36
N GLY A 544 30.33 -34.10 -2.52
CA GLY A 544 29.57 -33.31 -3.49
C GLY A 544 28.16 -33.88 -3.61
N ARG A 545 27.19 -33.14 -3.07
CA ARG A 545 25.79 -33.55 -3.04
C ARG A 545 25.35 -33.71 -4.49
N GLU A 546 25.15 -34.94 -4.92
CA GLU A 546 24.66 -35.21 -6.27
C GLU A 546 23.29 -34.52 -6.42
N ILE A 547 23.22 -33.55 -7.33
CA ILE A 547 22.06 -32.70 -7.47
C ILE A 547 20.96 -33.48 -8.19
N GLN A 548 19.93 -33.85 -7.44
CA GLN A 548 18.85 -34.68 -7.96
C GLN A 548 17.64 -33.84 -8.39
N THR A 549 17.21 -34.03 -9.64
CA THR A 549 16.14 -33.25 -10.26
C THR A 549 14.81 -33.30 -9.52
N GLY A 550 14.41 -34.45 -8.94
CA GLY A 550 13.16 -34.54 -8.20
C GLY A 550 13.17 -33.75 -6.89
N ILE A 551 14.28 -33.73 -6.16
CA ILE A 551 14.46 -32.93 -4.94
C ILE A 551 14.37 -31.43 -5.28
N ILE A 552 15.05 -30.98 -6.34
CA ILE A 552 14.97 -29.59 -6.79
C ILE A 552 13.54 -29.19 -7.12
N LEU A 553 12.80 -30.02 -7.86
CA LEU A 553 11.42 -29.71 -8.21
C LEU A 553 10.52 -29.65 -6.98
N ASP A 554 10.70 -30.55 -6.01
CA ASP A 554 9.96 -30.51 -4.75
C ASP A 554 10.22 -29.20 -4.01
N ASN A 555 11.48 -28.83 -3.82
CA ASN A 555 11.85 -27.59 -3.14
C ASN A 555 11.32 -26.34 -3.88
N ILE A 556 11.35 -26.33 -5.21
CA ILE A 556 10.73 -25.27 -6.02
C ILE A 556 9.23 -25.15 -5.73
N TYR A 557 8.48 -26.24 -5.81
CA TYR A 557 7.04 -26.20 -5.61
C TYR A 557 6.64 -25.92 -4.17
N GLN A 558 7.39 -26.40 -3.19
CA GLN A 558 7.22 -26.05 -1.78
C GLN A 558 7.45 -24.56 -1.53
N TYR A 559 8.53 -23.99 -2.09
CA TYR A 559 8.79 -22.56 -1.99
C TYR A 559 7.65 -21.72 -2.60
N LEU A 560 7.20 -22.06 -3.81
CA LEU A 560 6.11 -21.36 -4.47
C LEU A 560 4.79 -21.49 -3.69
N TRP A 561 4.53 -22.68 -3.14
CA TRP A 561 3.37 -22.94 -2.30
C TRP A 561 3.39 -22.07 -1.04
N GLN A 562 4.48 -22.06 -0.28
CA GLN A 562 4.64 -21.23 0.92
C GLN A 562 4.38 -19.76 0.62
N ARG A 563 4.94 -19.27 -0.49
CA ARG A 563 4.75 -17.88 -0.93
C ARG A 563 3.29 -17.55 -1.24
N GLU A 564 2.56 -18.43 -1.93
CA GLU A 564 1.15 -18.18 -2.26
C GLU A 564 0.21 -18.45 -1.07
N ALA A 565 0.53 -19.40 -0.19
CA ALA A 565 -0.23 -19.70 1.02
C ALA A 565 -0.26 -18.49 1.97
N GLN A 566 0.88 -17.80 2.15
CA GLN A 566 0.95 -16.53 2.86
C GLN A 566 0.01 -15.49 2.26
N ARG A 567 -0.04 -15.38 0.93
CA ARG A 567 -0.91 -14.44 0.21
C ARG A 567 -2.39 -14.79 0.27
N TRP A 568 -2.75 -16.06 0.48
CA TRP A 568 -4.14 -16.46 0.71
C TRP A 568 -4.58 -16.28 2.16
N SER A 569 -3.66 -15.99 3.09
CA SER A 569 -3.92 -16.06 4.53
C SER A 569 -4.48 -17.43 4.95
N VAL A 570 -4.13 -18.46 4.18
CA VAL A 570 -4.53 -19.84 4.40
C VAL A 570 -3.32 -20.54 5.00
N GLN A 571 -3.15 -20.38 6.30
CA GLN A 571 -2.13 -21.11 7.06
C GLN A 571 -2.58 -22.55 7.40
N SER A 572 -3.85 -22.91 7.12
CA SER A 572 -4.46 -24.16 7.57
C SER A 572 -4.67 -25.23 6.49
N LEU A 573 -4.33 -24.98 5.23
CA LEU A 573 -4.47 -26.00 4.18
C LEU A 573 -3.17 -26.78 4.03
N ASP A 574 -3.25 -28.07 4.31
CA ASP A 574 -2.18 -29.02 4.07
C ASP A 574 -1.89 -29.11 2.57
N SER A 575 -0.65 -28.86 2.17
CA SER A 575 -0.20 -29.01 0.78
C SER A 575 -0.29 -30.46 0.32
N SER A 576 -0.23 -31.43 1.24
CA SER A 576 -0.17 -32.86 0.92
C SER A 576 -1.38 -33.34 0.12
N GLU A 577 -2.60 -33.02 0.57
CA GLU A 577 -3.85 -33.41 -0.12
C GLU A 577 -3.90 -32.82 -1.54
N ARG A 578 -3.44 -31.58 -1.70
CA ARG A 578 -3.42 -30.89 -3.01
C ARG A 578 -2.38 -31.45 -3.97
N TRP A 579 -1.21 -31.84 -3.44
CA TRP A 579 -0.19 -32.55 -4.21
C TRP A 579 -0.68 -33.93 -4.63
N GLU A 580 -1.37 -34.66 -3.75
CA GLU A 580 -1.96 -35.95 -4.06
C GLU A 580 -2.99 -35.85 -5.20
N GLU A 581 -3.93 -34.89 -5.10
CA GLU A 581 -4.94 -34.64 -6.13
C GLU A 581 -4.30 -34.24 -7.48
N THR A 582 -3.20 -33.49 -7.46
CA THR A 582 -2.46 -33.10 -8.67
C THR A 582 -1.69 -34.27 -9.28
N GLY A 583 -1.11 -35.14 -8.46
CA GLY A 583 -0.49 -36.38 -8.92
C GLY A 583 -1.52 -37.31 -9.59
N HIS A 584 -2.73 -37.39 -9.03
CA HIS A 584 -3.82 -38.13 -9.65
C HIS A 584 -4.20 -37.55 -11.01
N LEU A 585 -4.26 -36.22 -11.13
CA LEU A 585 -4.50 -35.56 -12.42
C LEU A 585 -3.38 -35.86 -13.43
N ALA A 586 -2.12 -35.84 -13.00
CA ALA A 586 -0.97 -36.17 -13.84
C ALA A 586 -1.05 -37.62 -14.36
N LEU A 587 -1.33 -38.59 -13.48
CA LEU A 587 -1.52 -40.00 -13.85
C LEU A 587 -2.75 -40.26 -14.70
N ARG A 588 -3.79 -39.42 -14.66
CA ARG A 588 -4.97 -39.54 -15.54
C ARG A 588 -4.76 -38.95 -16.93
N THR A 589 -3.84 -38.01 -17.04
CA THR A 589 -3.62 -37.25 -18.27
C THR A 589 -2.34 -37.66 -19.00
N TYR A 590 -1.64 -38.72 -18.57
CA TYR A 590 -0.34 -39.16 -19.11
C TYR A 590 -0.25 -39.17 -20.65
N GLU A 591 -1.28 -39.62 -21.38
CA GLU A 591 -1.26 -39.68 -22.86
C GLU A 591 -1.38 -38.32 -23.57
N ARG A 592 -1.78 -37.26 -22.86
CA ARG A 592 -2.08 -35.96 -23.46
C ARG A 592 -1.47 -34.80 -22.70
N ILE A 593 -1.06 -33.80 -23.48
CA ILE A 593 -0.51 -32.55 -22.95
C ILE A 593 -1.64 -31.61 -22.52
N ARG A 594 -2.77 -31.63 -23.26
CA ARG A 594 -3.94 -30.76 -23.03
C ARG A 594 -5.14 -31.58 -22.58
N PHE A 595 -5.87 -31.07 -21.61
CA PHE A 595 -7.09 -31.69 -21.08
C PHE A 595 -8.17 -30.64 -20.79
N PRO A 596 -9.46 -30.98 -20.89
CA PRO A 596 -10.55 -30.04 -20.60
C PRO A 596 -10.52 -29.59 -19.14
N ARG A 597 -10.86 -28.30 -18.90
CA ARG A 597 -11.00 -27.76 -17.54
C ARG A 597 -11.94 -28.60 -16.66
N ALA A 598 -13.08 -29.04 -17.19
CA ALA A 598 -14.06 -29.86 -16.49
C ALA A 598 -13.48 -31.19 -15.98
N GLU A 599 -12.46 -31.72 -16.66
CA GLU A 599 -11.79 -32.93 -16.23
C GLU A 599 -10.90 -32.71 -15.02
N ALA A 600 -10.17 -31.59 -15.00
CA ALA A 600 -9.40 -31.19 -13.83
C ALA A 600 -10.31 -30.85 -12.65
N GLU A 601 -11.46 -30.20 -12.88
CA GLU A 601 -12.50 -29.98 -11.86
C GLU A 601 -12.98 -31.30 -11.25
N LYS A 602 -13.21 -32.30 -12.08
CA LYS A 602 -13.61 -33.64 -11.63
C LYS A 602 -12.50 -34.35 -10.85
N ALA A 603 -11.24 -34.14 -11.21
CA ALA A 603 -10.10 -34.75 -10.53
C ALA A 603 -9.81 -34.11 -9.17
N LEU A 604 -9.98 -32.80 -9.06
CA LEU A 604 -9.60 -31.98 -7.90
C LEU A 604 -10.81 -31.56 -7.04
N LYS A 605 -12.00 -32.10 -7.32
CA LYS A 605 -13.34 -31.75 -6.78
C LYS A 605 -13.81 -30.30 -7.07
N VAL A 606 -12.92 -29.33 -7.11
CA VAL A 606 -13.11 -27.93 -7.55
C VAL A 606 -11.84 -27.53 -8.30
N LEU A 607 -11.91 -26.88 -9.48
CA LEU A 607 -10.67 -26.42 -10.13
C LEU A 607 -10.01 -25.40 -9.22
N PRO A 608 -8.82 -25.68 -8.69
CA PRO A 608 -8.24 -24.74 -7.79
C PRO A 608 -7.47 -23.72 -8.63
N GLN A 609 -7.84 -22.44 -8.48
CA GLN A 609 -7.06 -21.30 -8.99
C GLN A 609 -5.56 -21.45 -8.64
N TRP A 610 -5.25 -22.16 -7.55
CA TRP A 610 -3.87 -22.44 -7.12
C TRP A 610 -3.00 -23.12 -8.18
N LEU A 611 -3.53 -24.01 -9.03
CA LEU A 611 -2.72 -24.65 -10.10
C LEU A 611 -2.21 -23.65 -11.13
N LEU A 612 -3.04 -22.65 -11.44
CA LEU A 612 -2.67 -21.53 -12.30
C LEU A 612 -1.79 -20.53 -11.53
N THR A 613 -2.10 -20.32 -10.24
CA THR A 613 -1.35 -19.40 -9.38
C THR A 613 0.12 -19.81 -9.25
N LEU A 614 0.37 -21.08 -8.98
CA LEU A 614 1.69 -21.68 -8.86
C LEU A 614 2.35 -21.99 -10.19
N GLY A 615 1.66 -21.74 -11.32
CA GLY A 615 2.17 -22.05 -12.65
C GLY A 615 2.46 -23.53 -12.87
N ILE A 616 1.71 -24.42 -12.25
CA ILE A 616 1.78 -25.87 -12.51
C ILE A 616 1.06 -26.18 -13.82
N CYS A 617 -0.11 -25.54 -13.99
CA CYS A 617 -0.88 -25.58 -15.21
C CYS A 617 -0.96 -24.21 -15.87
N GLN A 618 -1.15 -24.23 -17.18
CA GLN A 618 -1.54 -23.09 -18.00
C GLN A 618 -2.90 -23.36 -18.63
N SER A 619 -3.70 -22.31 -18.74
CA SER A 619 -4.95 -22.35 -19.47
C SER A 619 -4.71 -21.92 -20.94
N THR A 620 -5.54 -22.43 -21.84
CA THR A 620 -5.58 -22.00 -23.23
C THR A 620 -6.69 -20.97 -23.40
N ALA A 621 -6.38 -19.83 -24.02
CA ALA A 621 -7.32 -18.73 -24.18
C ALA A 621 -8.51 -19.02 -25.13
N LYS A 622 -8.54 -20.19 -25.80
CA LYS A 622 -9.58 -20.56 -26.76
C LYS A 622 -10.63 -21.44 -26.09
N MET A 623 -11.91 -21.13 -26.30
CA MET A 623 -13.01 -21.99 -25.92
C MET A 623 -13.05 -23.26 -26.80
N PRO A 624 -13.27 -24.48 -26.23
CA PRO A 624 -13.38 -24.75 -24.79
C PRO A 624 -12.03 -24.60 -24.08
N ILE A 625 -12.05 -24.03 -22.88
CA ILE A 625 -10.85 -23.81 -22.06
C ILE A 625 -10.20 -25.17 -21.75
N ASN A 626 -9.05 -25.42 -22.36
CA ASN A 626 -8.19 -26.55 -22.03
C ASN A 626 -7.07 -26.10 -21.11
N LEU A 627 -6.71 -26.97 -20.18
CA LEU A 627 -5.52 -26.84 -19.34
C LEU A 627 -4.41 -27.72 -19.91
N ARG A 628 -3.18 -27.37 -19.57
CA ARG A 628 -1.99 -28.21 -19.76
C ARG A 628 -1.02 -28.00 -18.61
N PHE A 629 -0.23 -29.00 -18.27
CA PHE A 629 0.94 -28.79 -17.43
C PHE A 629 1.94 -27.86 -18.14
N VAL A 630 2.70 -27.07 -17.39
CA VAL A 630 3.68 -26.13 -17.97
C VAL A 630 4.80 -26.87 -18.69
N THR A 631 5.24 -28.00 -18.14
CA THR A 631 6.21 -28.92 -18.75
C THR A 631 5.79 -30.37 -18.54
N GLU A 632 6.32 -31.28 -19.37
CA GLU A 632 6.12 -32.72 -19.15
C GLU A 632 6.85 -33.17 -17.88
N LEU A 633 8.00 -32.57 -17.57
CA LEU A 633 8.71 -32.81 -16.31
C LEU A 633 7.86 -32.46 -15.08
N THR A 634 7.12 -31.34 -15.10
CA THR A 634 6.21 -30.96 -14.01
C THR A 634 5.13 -32.00 -13.80
N LYS A 635 4.55 -32.50 -14.90
CA LYS A 635 3.54 -33.55 -14.86
C LYS A 635 4.12 -34.85 -14.29
N ALA A 636 5.29 -35.26 -14.77
CA ALA A 636 6.00 -36.44 -14.27
C ALA A 636 6.36 -36.29 -12.78
N PHE A 637 6.75 -35.10 -12.33
CA PHE A 637 7.05 -34.82 -10.93
C PHE A 637 5.86 -35.06 -10.01
N PHE A 638 4.68 -34.49 -10.33
CA PHE A 638 3.51 -34.71 -9.48
C PHE A 638 3.05 -36.17 -9.47
N ALA A 639 3.20 -36.88 -10.59
CA ALA A 639 2.96 -38.32 -10.62
C ALA A 639 3.98 -39.08 -9.75
N ALA A 640 5.27 -38.76 -9.84
CA ALA A 640 6.32 -39.37 -9.04
C ALA A 640 6.16 -39.10 -7.53
N SER A 641 5.80 -37.87 -7.15
CA SER A 641 5.53 -37.48 -5.76
C SER A 641 4.36 -38.26 -5.15
N LEU A 642 3.26 -38.43 -5.91
CA LEU A 642 2.14 -39.29 -5.51
C LEU A 642 2.56 -40.76 -5.36
N LEU A 643 3.33 -41.29 -6.29
CA LEU A 643 3.77 -42.68 -6.23
C LEU A 643 4.75 -42.91 -5.08
N ALA A 644 5.60 -41.93 -4.77
CA ALA A 644 6.48 -41.96 -3.60
C ALA A 644 5.65 -42.05 -2.31
N SER A 645 4.61 -41.22 -2.14
CA SER A 645 3.74 -41.30 -0.96
C SER A 645 2.99 -42.63 -0.85
N TRP A 646 2.60 -43.23 -1.98
CA TRP A 646 2.02 -44.57 -2.00
C TRP A 646 3.01 -45.66 -1.60
N ILE A 647 4.26 -45.60 -2.08
CA ILE A 647 5.30 -46.56 -1.72
C ILE A 647 5.60 -46.46 -0.23
N ASP A 648 5.80 -45.25 0.29
CA ASP A 648 6.05 -44.99 1.70
C ASP A 648 4.85 -45.44 2.57
N GLY A 649 3.63 -45.34 2.03
CA GLY A 649 2.39 -45.82 2.64
C GLY A 649 2.08 -47.31 2.45
N GLY A 650 2.96 -48.10 1.81
CA GLY A 650 2.79 -49.53 1.58
C GLY A 650 1.79 -49.92 0.48
N GLN A 651 1.45 -49.01 -0.43
CA GLN A 651 0.50 -49.18 -1.53
C GLN A 651 1.17 -49.50 -2.88
N SER A 652 2.29 -50.22 -2.88
CA SER A 652 3.10 -50.53 -4.08
C SER A 652 2.31 -51.22 -5.20
N GLU A 653 1.35 -52.10 -4.87
CA GLU A 653 0.50 -52.77 -5.88
C GLU A 653 -0.36 -51.76 -6.68
N SER A 654 -0.87 -50.72 -6.01
CA SER A 654 -1.67 -49.68 -6.66
C SER A 654 -0.80 -48.80 -7.56
N ALA A 655 0.43 -48.51 -7.11
CA ALA A 655 1.44 -47.81 -7.91
C ALA A 655 1.80 -48.58 -9.18
N GLU A 656 2.04 -49.89 -9.05
CA GLU A 656 2.38 -50.77 -10.18
C GLU A 656 1.24 -50.81 -11.21
N GLN A 657 -0.01 -51.00 -10.75
CA GLN A 657 -1.17 -51.03 -11.63
C GLN A 657 -1.29 -49.73 -12.44
N LYS A 658 -1.06 -48.56 -11.83
CA LYS A 658 -1.14 -47.28 -12.52
C LYS A 658 0.00 -47.03 -13.49
N LEU A 659 1.23 -47.43 -13.14
CA LEU A 659 2.37 -47.33 -14.06
C LEU A 659 2.23 -48.25 -15.28
N ARG A 660 1.57 -49.41 -15.14
CA ARG A 660 1.27 -50.30 -16.27
C ARG A 660 0.32 -49.66 -17.29
N GLU A 661 -0.59 -48.79 -16.84
CA GLU A 661 -1.47 -48.02 -17.74
C GLU A 661 -0.69 -46.94 -18.49
N CYS A 662 0.42 -46.43 -17.94
CA CYS A 662 1.16 -45.31 -18.52
C CYS A 662 1.94 -45.64 -19.80
N THR A 663 2.15 -44.62 -20.65
CA THR A 663 3.08 -44.72 -21.79
C THR A 663 4.52 -44.94 -21.30
N GLU A 664 5.33 -45.68 -22.06
CA GLU A 664 6.72 -46.00 -21.71
C GLU A 664 7.56 -44.75 -21.40
N LYS A 665 7.54 -43.76 -22.31
CA LYS A 665 8.25 -42.49 -22.13
C LYS A 665 7.88 -41.76 -20.82
N PHE A 666 6.59 -41.71 -20.49
CA PHE A 666 6.14 -41.09 -19.25
C PHE A 666 6.58 -41.89 -18.02
N GLY A 667 6.52 -43.22 -18.10
CA GLY A 667 7.00 -44.13 -17.06
C GLY A 667 8.49 -43.95 -16.79
N GLU A 668 9.33 -43.85 -17.82
CA GLU A 668 10.77 -43.58 -17.68
C GLU A 668 11.06 -42.25 -16.96
N GLN A 669 10.32 -41.18 -17.30
CA GLN A 669 10.46 -39.89 -16.63
C GLN A 669 10.06 -39.95 -15.16
N VAL A 670 8.95 -40.64 -14.87
CA VAL A 670 8.47 -40.85 -13.49
C VAL A 670 9.47 -41.70 -12.70
N GLN A 671 10.04 -42.74 -13.30
CA GLN A 671 11.07 -43.58 -12.69
C GLN A 671 12.32 -42.77 -12.32
N ALA A 672 12.81 -41.93 -13.23
CA ALA A 672 13.98 -41.10 -12.99
C ALA A 672 13.79 -40.14 -11.81
N LEU A 673 12.58 -39.58 -11.64
CA LEU A 673 12.25 -38.69 -10.53
C LEU A 673 12.03 -39.45 -9.21
N LEU A 674 11.38 -40.62 -9.26
CA LEU A 674 11.14 -41.46 -8.09
C LEU A 674 12.45 -41.84 -7.37
N HIS A 675 13.54 -42.08 -8.12
CA HIS A 675 14.85 -42.41 -7.54
C HIS A 675 15.36 -41.35 -6.57
N SER A 676 14.94 -40.11 -6.75
CA SER A 676 15.31 -38.98 -5.91
C SER A 676 14.33 -38.63 -4.80
N LEU A 677 13.08 -39.12 -4.88
CA LEU A 677 12.01 -38.74 -3.97
C LEU A 677 11.77 -39.76 -2.85
N THR A 678 12.14 -41.03 -3.04
CA THR A 678 11.99 -42.07 -2.03
C THR A 678 13.25 -42.94 -1.94
N PRO A 679 13.69 -43.33 -0.72
CA PRO A 679 14.83 -44.22 -0.53
C PRO A 679 14.48 -45.70 -0.78
N HIS A 680 13.19 -46.04 -0.98
CA HIS A 680 12.75 -47.42 -1.14
C HIS A 680 13.07 -48.01 -2.52
N ASP A 681 13.34 -49.32 -2.58
CA ASP A 681 13.52 -50.01 -3.86
C ASP A 681 12.17 -50.22 -4.56
N PHE A 682 11.96 -49.48 -5.64
CA PHE A 682 10.76 -49.55 -6.48
C PHE A 682 11.03 -50.20 -7.84
N SER A 683 12.19 -50.87 -8.03
CA SER A 683 12.56 -51.50 -9.30
C SER A 683 11.52 -52.50 -9.79
N HIS A 684 10.78 -53.13 -8.88
CA HIS A 684 9.69 -54.05 -9.20
C HIS A 684 8.51 -53.40 -9.92
N LEU A 685 8.22 -52.11 -9.66
CA LEU A 685 7.11 -51.38 -10.29
C LEU A 685 7.30 -51.20 -11.82
N PHE A 686 8.56 -51.17 -12.27
CA PHE A 686 8.94 -50.94 -13.66
C PHE A 686 9.33 -52.22 -14.40
N ARG A 687 9.26 -53.39 -13.74
CA ARG A 687 9.41 -54.69 -14.41
C ARG A 687 8.16 -54.96 -15.25
N ARG A 688 8.09 -54.35 -16.44
CA ARG A 688 7.17 -54.86 -17.47
C ARG A 688 7.55 -56.31 -17.73
N ASN A 689 6.58 -57.21 -17.58
CA ASN A 689 6.73 -58.60 -17.99
C ASN A 689 7.37 -58.61 -19.38
N SER A 690 8.58 -59.18 -19.47
CA SER A 690 9.37 -59.37 -20.69
C SER A 690 8.67 -60.20 -21.78
N GLU A 691 7.38 -60.48 -21.62
CA GLU A 691 6.50 -61.14 -22.59
C GLU A 691 6.04 -60.20 -23.72
N TRP A 692 5.95 -58.88 -23.51
CA TRP A 692 5.58 -57.95 -24.59
C TRP A 692 6.71 -57.73 -25.63
N GLN A 693 7.98 -57.72 -25.20
CA GLN A 693 9.13 -57.76 -26.12
C GLN A 693 9.26 -59.10 -26.86
N LYS A 694 8.69 -60.19 -26.33
CA LYS A 694 8.60 -61.47 -27.07
C LYS A 694 7.52 -61.44 -28.15
N TYR A 695 6.42 -60.71 -27.96
CA TYR A 695 5.35 -60.56 -28.96
C TYR A 695 5.67 -59.57 -30.08
N GLN A 696 6.41 -58.48 -29.81
CA GLN A 696 6.86 -57.56 -30.87
C GLN A 696 7.99 -58.12 -31.74
N ASN A 697 8.74 -59.12 -31.28
CA ASN A 697 9.71 -59.86 -32.09
C ASN A 697 9.08 -61.06 -32.84
N GLN A 698 7.76 -61.24 -32.75
CA GLN A 698 7.00 -62.28 -33.47
C GLN A 698 5.96 -61.71 -34.47
N ILE A 699 5.95 -60.40 -34.70
CA ILE A 699 5.26 -59.72 -35.80
C ILE A 699 6.32 -59.11 -36.72
#